data_AF-A0A328UK33-F1
#
_entry.id   AF-A0A328UK33-F1
#
_cell.length_a   1.000
_cell.length_b   1.000
_cell.length_c   1.000
_cell.angle_alpha   90.00
_cell.angle_beta   90.00
_cell.angle_gamma   90.00
#
_symmetry.space_group_name_H-M   'P 1'
#
loop_
_entity.id
_entity.type
_entity.pdbx_description
1 polymer ?
#
loop_
_entity_poly.entity_id
_entity_poly.type
_entity_poly.pdbx_seq_one_letter_code
_entity_poly.pdbx_strand_id
1 'polypeptide(L)'
;MNAAEYLISTFEHPQYGTVPKWVWNVSLTEITRAEIAGEFRGFKERDHYAGVMIVLWGNDPEDYLKEPFLRRYRWALEEARAQGLKIFLWDENGFPSGIGGGAFDGEELDYAYRFLKKDTRAFTGGEYCSEVIASRDFAGFLVEDLNRGTSEDYSACYREGRVCLTLPEGSYCLTLFTTPVAPPCQVGLSATKMRLVDYLDHEAVERLLARTYAVYYRHFAEFFGETIVCAFYDEPSIWHVDGGEMWTPSFAEKFAQAHGFSPVPLYLSLWKGPEEATIEDARARALLFGFRSRLYAGEYVGTLHRWCREHRIRLTGHMDQEEIVNPTAISGDPMLVMEQQDIPGVDEISFYGRGACAYKLISSAAENFEKEAVMCEVFGAMGEEMPPEVLRRELVDQCAKGVSLYVPHGTWYSNDPARVTFPPELSYRSERFAAPLREYNDMACRAGALLQGGQLQCDIGVLYPIEDLHAQYWFNGENAYTGGVNPAHSDYFAVAEHLSLKLRRDFVYVHPKALEQRCTVEKGALALNRQIRLRVVIVPGCVFLSCASLRKLAAFCRSGGSVLFTTHRPEHALKECEEKEFHELLYEMEHGSPQRVQFLPNPLEELGRALAALPFCPDTEVFTEKEPINGNLSYTHRLKNGVPVWFFGNSGDEPLTVDLYLRDCCSPLLLDLQTGESGPAEGQQEAYPGTAAQRLHVRAVIPARDGIFIVDNEAR
;
A
#
# COMPACT_ATOMS: atom_id res chain seq x y z
N MET A 1 19.96 -32.42 -1.47
CA MET A 1 18.84 -31.48 -1.41
C MET A 1 18.98 -30.54 -2.59
N ASN A 2 18.23 -30.79 -3.67
CA ASN A 2 18.05 -29.82 -4.75
C ASN A 2 17.18 -28.64 -4.24
N ALA A 3 16.99 -27.59 -5.06
CA ALA A 3 16.24 -26.42 -4.64
C ALA A 3 14.77 -26.74 -4.30
N ALA A 4 14.11 -27.65 -5.03
CA ALA A 4 12.74 -28.07 -4.77
C ALA A 4 12.61 -28.87 -3.47
N GLU A 5 13.52 -29.83 -3.23
CA GLU A 5 13.60 -30.60 -1.98
C GLU A 5 13.83 -29.68 -0.77
N TYR A 6 14.60 -28.59 -0.94
CA TYR A 6 14.77 -27.58 0.10
C TYR A 6 13.47 -26.82 0.39
N LEU A 7 12.76 -26.39 -0.65
CA LEU A 7 11.47 -25.70 -0.49
C LEU A 7 10.43 -26.59 0.19
N ILE A 8 10.34 -27.86 -0.21
CA ILE A 8 9.44 -28.84 0.42
C ILE A 8 9.80 -29.04 1.89
N SER A 9 11.09 -29.20 2.20
CA SER A 9 11.54 -29.30 3.59
C SER A 9 11.18 -28.05 4.41
N THR A 10 11.29 -26.85 3.84
CA THR A 10 10.86 -25.62 4.53
C THR A 10 9.35 -25.48 4.64
N PHE A 11 8.57 -26.13 3.78
CA PHE A 11 7.11 -26.17 3.87
C PHE A 11 6.64 -27.16 4.94
N GLU A 12 7.29 -28.33 5.02
CA GLU A 12 6.99 -29.35 6.04
C GLU A 12 7.48 -28.93 7.43
N HIS A 13 8.53 -28.11 7.50
CA HIS A 13 9.14 -27.61 8.73
C HIS A 13 9.38 -26.09 8.67
N PRO A 14 8.31 -25.28 8.67
CA PRO A 14 8.42 -23.85 8.40
C PRO A 14 8.99 -23.07 9.58
N GLN A 15 9.74 -22.01 9.27
CA GLN A 15 10.43 -21.12 10.24
C GLN A 15 9.78 -19.73 10.34
N TYR A 16 8.72 -19.49 9.58
CA TYR A 16 7.98 -18.23 9.58
C TYR A 16 6.87 -18.29 10.64
N GLY A 17 5.99 -17.30 10.70
CA GLY A 17 4.83 -17.37 11.56
C GLY A 17 4.20 -16.01 11.75
N THR A 18 3.02 -16.02 12.35
CA THR A 18 2.24 -14.81 12.59
C THR A 18 2.75 -14.07 13.83
N VAL A 19 2.59 -12.75 13.80
CA VAL A 19 3.06 -11.85 14.87
C VAL A 19 1.87 -10.95 15.25
N PRO A 20 0.98 -11.39 16.15
CA PRO A 20 -0.21 -10.64 16.50
C PRO A 20 0.10 -9.37 17.29
N LYS A 21 -0.85 -8.43 17.26
CA LYS A 21 -0.94 -7.36 18.27
C LYS A 21 -1.21 -8.02 19.63
N TRP A 22 -0.34 -7.79 20.61
CA TRP A 22 -0.55 -8.13 22.01
C TRP A 22 -0.86 -6.85 22.80
N VAL A 23 -2.14 -6.64 23.06
CA VAL A 23 -2.67 -5.38 23.55
C VAL A 23 -2.70 -5.37 25.08
N TRP A 24 -1.93 -4.47 25.68
CA TRP A 24 -1.94 -4.19 27.11
C TRP A 24 -3.09 -3.23 27.43
N ASN A 25 -4.27 -3.81 27.60
CA ASN A 25 -5.56 -3.15 27.89
C ASN A 25 -5.91 -3.10 29.39
N VAL A 26 -4.88 -3.13 30.25
CA VAL A 26 -5.01 -3.02 31.71
C VAL A 26 -4.09 -1.93 32.21
N SER A 27 -4.29 -1.49 33.46
CA SER A 27 -3.33 -0.58 34.08
C SER A 27 -1.96 -1.23 34.15
N LEU A 28 -0.89 -0.46 33.93
CA LEU A 28 0.48 -0.95 34.11
C LEU A 28 0.66 -1.66 35.46
N THR A 29 0.03 -1.21 36.55
CA THR A 29 0.17 -1.89 37.87
C THR A 29 -0.35 -3.32 37.90
N GLU A 30 -1.28 -3.68 37.03
CA GLU A 30 -1.82 -5.05 36.89
C GLU A 30 -0.86 -5.97 36.10
N ILE A 31 0.06 -5.40 35.31
CA ILE A 31 0.98 -6.19 34.49
C ILE A 31 2.12 -6.75 35.33
N THR A 32 2.22 -8.09 35.40
CA THR A 32 3.23 -8.80 36.19
C THR A 32 4.18 -9.62 35.32
N ARG A 33 5.44 -9.74 35.76
CA ARG A 33 6.45 -10.55 35.06
C ARG A 33 6.04 -12.03 34.93
N ALA A 34 5.30 -12.56 35.90
CA ALA A 34 4.87 -13.97 35.91
C ALA A 34 3.79 -14.24 34.85
N GLU A 35 2.83 -13.33 34.70
CA GLU A 35 1.79 -13.42 33.66
C GLU A 35 2.41 -13.27 32.27
N ILE A 36 3.29 -12.27 32.06
CA ILE A 36 4.06 -12.12 30.82
C ILE A 36 4.72 -13.46 30.44
N ALA A 37 5.44 -14.11 31.37
CA ALA A 37 6.08 -15.40 31.10
C ALA A 37 5.10 -16.53 30.77
N GLY A 38 3.92 -16.55 31.41
CA GLY A 38 2.85 -17.49 31.12
C GLY A 38 2.24 -17.28 29.73
N GLU A 39 2.03 -16.03 29.33
CA GLU A 39 1.46 -15.67 28.03
C GLU A 39 2.41 -15.98 26.88
N PHE A 40 3.69 -15.60 26.97
CA PHE A 40 4.69 -15.97 25.95
C PHE A 40 4.79 -17.49 25.76
N ARG A 41 4.67 -18.26 26.85
CA ARG A 41 4.63 -19.73 26.75
C ARG A 41 3.38 -20.21 26.02
N GLY A 42 2.22 -19.61 26.30
CA GLY A 42 0.99 -19.89 25.59
C GLY A 42 1.06 -19.54 24.11
N PHE A 43 1.56 -18.34 23.78
CA PHE A 43 1.77 -17.88 22.40
C PHE A 43 2.65 -18.87 21.62
N LYS A 44 3.73 -19.36 22.23
CA LYS A 44 4.63 -20.33 21.58
C LYS A 44 4.01 -21.72 21.47
N GLU A 45 3.56 -22.30 22.58
CA GLU A 45 3.24 -23.74 22.67
C GLU A 45 1.81 -24.06 22.22
N ARG A 46 0.89 -23.10 22.33
CA ARG A 46 -0.55 -23.32 22.06
C ARG A 46 -1.04 -22.59 20.83
N ASP A 47 -0.59 -21.35 20.63
CA ASP A 47 -1.01 -20.56 19.46
C ASP A 47 -0.09 -20.74 18.26
N HIS A 48 1.17 -21.14 18.47
CA HIS A 48 2.22 -21.21 17.45
C HIS A 48 2.55 -19.84 16.83
N TYR A 49 2.49 -18.77 17.63
CA TYR A 49 2.99 -17.46 17.23
C TYR A 49 4.51 -17.44 17.13
N ALA A 50 5.05 -16.72 16.14
CA ALA A 50 6.49 -16.51 15.98
C ALA A 50 7.02 -15.30 16.79
N GLY A 51 6.11 -14.46 17.25
CA GLY A 51 6.42 -13.24 18.00
C GLY A 51 5.14 -12.52 18.40
N VAL A 52 5.27 -11.32 18.94
CA VAL A 52 4.14 -10.42 19.22
C VAL A 52 4.54 -8.96 19.00
N MET A 53 3.53 -8.10 18.88
CA MET A 53 3.68 -6.66 18.83
C MET A 53 3.01 -6.04 20.06
N ILE A 54 3.78 -5.44 20.97
CA ILE A 54 3.25 -4.93 22.24
C ILE A 54 2.57 -3.59 21.99
N VAL A 55 1.24 -3.54 22.13
CA VAL A 55 0.45 -2.32 21.95
C VAL A 55 -0.06 -1.85 23.30
N LEU A 56 0.19 -0.59 23.66
CA LEU A 56 -0.42 0.02 24.84
C LEU A 56 -1.79 0.58 24.48
N TRP A 57 -2.83 0.23 25.26
CA TRP A 57 -4.20 0.69 24.99
C TRP A 57 -4.93 1.10 26.27
N GLY A 58 -5.68 2.20 26.21
CA GLY A 58 -6.51 2.68 27.33
C GLY A 58 -5.74 3.14 28.58
N ASN A 59 -4.42 3.26 28.50
CA ASN A 59 -3.56 3.77 29.57
C ASN A 59 -3.34 5.29 29.41
N ASP A 60 -2.92 5.95 30.49
CA ASP A 60 -2.60 7.37 30.49
C ASP A 60 -1.46 7.66 29.49
N PRO A 61 -1.63 8.58 28.52
CA PRO A 61 -0.54 9.01 27.64
C PRO A 61 0.71 9.47 28.38
N GLU A 62 0.59 9.97 29.62
CA GLU A 62 1.75 10.37 30.43
C GLU A 62 2.65 9.19 30.83
N ASP A 63 2.11 7.96 30.89
CA ASP A 63 2.86 6.75 31.23
C ASP A 63 3.64 6.18 30.03
N TYR A 64 3.26 6.56 28.81
CA TYR A 64 3.89 6.06 27.59
C TYR A 64 5.39 6.42 27.56
N LEU A 65 6.22 5.41 27.28
CA LEU A 65 7.68 5.51 27.24
C LEU A 65 8.33 6.05 28.53
N LYS A 66 7.64 5.93 29.67
CA LYS A 66 8.21 6.21 31.00
C LYS A 66 8.66 4.94 31.71
N GLU A 67 9.39 5.12 32.79
CA GLU A 67 10.01 4.04 33.57
C GLU A 67 9.03 2.90 33.97
N PRO A 68 7.76 3.16 34.37
CA PRO A 68 6.81 2.07 34.64
C PRO A 68 6.53 1.20 33.42
N PHE A 69 6.30 1.81 32.25
CA PHE A 69 6.09 1.10 30.98
C PHE A 69 7.36 0.37 30.53
N LEU A 70 8.49 1.09 30.45
CA LEU A 70 9.77 0.56 29.98
C LEU A 70 10.25 -0.64 30.82
N ARG A 71 9.99 -0.64 32.13
CA ARG A 71 10.31 -1.77 33.01
C ARG A 71 9.56 -3.04 32.64
N ARG A 72 8.28 -2.94 32.29
CA ARG A 72 7.45 -4.08 31.87
C ARG A 72 7.80 -4.53 30.47
N TYR A 73 8.05 -3.58 29.58
CA TYR A 73 8.53 -3.85 28.23
C TYR A 73 9.83 -4.67 28.27
N ARG A 74 10.76 -4.32 29.18
CA ARG A 74 11.97 -5.12 29.44
C ARG A 74 11.68 -6.56 29.86
N TRP A 75 10.68 -6.79 30.72
CA TRP A 75 10.29 -8.15 31.11
C TRP A 75 9.82 -8.96 29.90
N ALA A 76 9.02 -8.35 29.02
CA ALA A 76 8.58 -8.97 27.78
C ALA A 76 9.74 -9.27 26.83
N LEU A 77 10.70 -8.34 26.68
CA LEU A 77 11.90 -8.56 25.87
C LEU A 77 12.79 -9.70 26.39
N GLU A 78 13.00 -9.74 27.71
CA GLU A 78 13.76 -10.81 28.35
C GLU A 78 13.11 -12.19 28.12
N GLU A 79 11.80 -12.25 28.20
CA GLU A 79 11.03 -13.48 27.98
C GLU A 79 11.01 -13.89 26.50
N ALA A 80 10.74 -12.96 25.59
CA ALA A 80 10.77 -13.20 24.14
C ALA A 80 12.12 -13.78 23.72
N ARG A 81 13.22 -13.19 24.19
CA ARG A 81 14.57 -13.71 23.96
C ARG A 81 14.79 -15.10 24.54
N ALA A 82 14.34 -15.34 25.78
CA ALA A 82 14.49 -16.65 26.43
C ALA A 82 13.73 -17.77 25.69
N GLN A 83 12.60 -17.44 25.07
CA GLN A 83 11.76 -18.38 24.33
C GLN A 83 12.06 -18.43 22.82
N GLY A 84 12.89 -17.51 22.30
CA GLY A 84 13.21 -17.40 20.88
C GLY A 84 12.11 -16.72 20.03
N LEU A 85 11.15 -16.06 20.68
CA LEU A 85 10.09 -15.30 20.03
C LEU A 85 10.57 -13.89 19.65
N LYS A 86 9.97 -13.34 18.59
CA LYS A 86 10.32 -12.01 18.07
C LYS A 86 9.38 -10.93 18.59
N ILE A 87 9.88 -9.69 18.61
CA ILE A 87 9.09 -8.51 18.91
C ILE A 87 9.10 -7.58 17.69
N PHE A 88 7.90 -7.17 17.31
CA PHE A 88 7.69 -6.04 16.42
C PHE A 88 7.41 -4.83 17.32
N LEU A 89 8.17 -3.75 17.14
CA LEU A 89 8.05 -2.53 17.91
C LEU A 89 6.86 -1.74 17.38
N TRP A 90 5.82 -1.62 18.20
CA TRP A 90 4.71 -0.68 17.98
C TRP A 90 5.14 0.73 18.37
N ASP A 91 4.93 1.70 17.48
CA ASP A 91 5.54 3.02 17.59
C ASP A 91 4.72 4.08 18.32
N GLU A 92 3.54 3.73 18.85
CA GLU A 92 2.63 4.68 19.49
C GLU A 92 2.00 4.24 20.82
N ASN A 93 1.31 5.19 21.48
CA ASN A 93 0.28 4.89 22.46
C ASN A 93 -1.10 4.90 21.79
N GLY A 94 -1.62 3.73 21.44
CA GLY A 94 -2.77 3.61 20.56
C GLY A 94 -2.39 3.80 19.09
N PHE A 95 -3.28 4.42 18.32
CA PHE A 95 -3.16 4.70 16.88
C PHE A 95 -3.89 6.01 16.54
N PRO A 96 -3.64 6.64 15.38
CA PRO A 96 -2.64 6.29 14.36
C PRO A 96 -1.21 6.71 14.75
N SER A 97 -0.21 6.19 14.02
CA SER A 97 1.18 6.63 14.11
C SER A 97 1.35 8.10 13.75
N GLY A 98 2.16 8.83 14.52
CA GLY A 98 2.45 10.25 14.29
C GLY A 98 1.96 11.18 15.39
N ILE A 99 1.36 10.66 16.45
CA ILE A 99 0.88 11.40 17.63
C ILE A 99 2.03 11.72 18.61
N GLY A 100 3.06 10.88 18.65
CA GLY A 100 4.20 10.93 19.58
C GLY A 100 3.78 10.86 21.05
N GLY A 101 2.71 10.11 21.38
CA GLY A 101 2.10 10.14 22.71
C GLY A 101 1.51 11.50 23.11
N GLY A 102 1.15 12.35 22.14
CA GLY A 102 0.58 13.68 22.35
C GLY A 102 1.65 14.78 22.43
N ALA A 103 2.85 14.52 21.90
CA ALA A 103 4.01 15.41 22.08
C ALA A 103 3.93 16.72 21.28
N PHE A 104 3.16 16.78 20.19
CA PHE A 104 3.15 17.92 19.25
C PHE A 104 2.24 19.07 19.68
N ASP A 105 2.46 19.54 20.91
CA ASP A 105 1.86 20.75 21.47
C ASP A 105 2.93 21.57 22.22
N GLY A 106 2.59 22.78 22.68
CA GLY A 106 3.50 23.63 23.45
C GLY A 106 4.80 23.93 22.71
N GLU A 107 5.93 23.47 23.25
CA GLU A 107 7.26 23.71 22.66
C GLU A 107 7.52 22.96 21.35
N GLU A 108 6.76 21.90 21.04
CA GLU A 108 6.89 21.12 19.80
C GLU A 108 5.82 21.50 18.76
N LEU A 109 5.01 22.53 19.03
CA LEU A 109 3.88 22.93 18.17
C LEU A 109 4.32 23.23 16.73
N ASP A 110 5.54 23.70 16.54
CA ASP A 110 6.10 24.01 15.23
C ASP A 110 6.31 22.78 14.34
N TYR A 111 6.34 21.58 14.93
CA TYR A 111 6.52 20.29 14.25
C TYR A 111 5.21 19.54 14.03
N ALA A 112 4.09 20.10 14.46
CA ALA A 112 2.77 19.55 14.20
C ALA A 112 2.39 19.75 12.72
N TYR A 113 1.56 18.85 12.20
CA TYR A 113 0.93 18.94 10.89
C TYR A 113 0.32 20.32 10.58
N ARG A 114 0.39 20.70 9.31
CA ARG A 114 0.01 22.03 8.83
C ARG A 114 -0.84 21.86 7.57
N PHE A 115 -1.49 22.94 7.15
CA PHE A 115 -2.37 22.90 5.99
C PHE A 115 -2.23 24.14 5.14
N LEU A 116 -2.42 24.02 3.83
CA LEU A 116 -2.33 25.15 2.93
C LEU A 116 -3.63 25.96 2.97
N LYS A 117 -3.55 27.19 3.44
CA LYS A 117 -4.67 28.14 3.48
C LYS A 117 -4.50 29.21 2.41
N LYS A 118 -5.58 29.56 1.72
CA LYS A 118 -5.64 30.74 0.82
C LYS A 118 -6.54 31.85 1.39
N ASP A 119 -6.06 33.08 1.34
CA ASP A 119 -6.83 34.28 1.64
C ASP A 119 -6.83 35.21 0.42
N THR A 120 -7.99 35.31 -0.24
CA THR A 120 -8.17 36.03 -1.50
C THR A 120 -8.94 37.33 -1.30
N ARG A 121 -8.53 38.41 -1.96
CA ARG A 121 -9.23 39.70 -1.91
C ARG A 121 -9.10 40.50 -3.20
N ALA A 122 -10.20 41.16 -3.56
CA ALA A 122 -10.21 42.16 -4.63
C ALA A 122 -9.41 43.40 -4.21
N PHE A 123 -8.68 43.98 -5.16
CA PHE A 123 -7.84 45.15 -4.94
C PHE A 123 -7.83 46.03 -6.19
N THR A 124 -7.82 47.34 -5.99
CA THR A 124 -7.60 48.32 -7.05
C THR A 124 -6.23 48.95 -6.87
N GLY A 125 -5.52 49.20 -7.97
CA GLY A 125 -4.17 49.75 -8.00
C GLY A 125 -3.82 50.79 -6.92
N GLY A 126 -2.56 50.79 -6.50
CA GLY A 126 -2.05 51.59 -5.38
C GLY A 126 -1.11 50.80 -4.48
N GLU A 127 -0.80 51.36 -3.31
CA GLU A 127 0.03 50.71 -2.30
C GLU A 127 -0.77 49.65 -1.54
N TYR A 128 -0.18 48.46 -1.42
CA TYR A 128 -0.66 47.39 -0.57
C TYR A 128 0.43 46.98 0.42
N CYS A 129 0.04 46.72 1.67
CA CYS A 129 0.84 45.89 2.55
C CYS A 129 -0.03 44.92 3.38
N SER A 130 0.43 43.67 3.50
CA SER A 130 -0.25 42.62 4.25
C SER A 130 -0.20 42.85 5.76
N GLU A 131 -1.01 42.07 6.50
CA GLU A 131 -0.80 41.85 7.92
C GLU A 131 0.56 41.17 8.19
N VAL A 132 0.98 41.13 9.46
CA VAL A 132 2.20 40.42 9.86
C VAL A 132 1.95 38.92 9.78
N ILE A 133 2.81 38.23 9.04
CA ILE A 133 2.79 36.80 8.80
C ILE A 133 4.13 36.24 9.30
N ALA A 134 4.08 35.24 10.17
CA ALA A 134 5.30 34.57 10.61
C ALA A 134 6.02 33.93 9.42
N SER A 135 7.35 33.96 9.42
CA SER A 135 8.13 33.46 8.27
C SER A 135 7.91 31.97 8.00
N ARG A 136 7.61 31.18 9.04
CA ARG A 136 7.26 29.76 8.91
C ARG A 136 5.86 29.53 8.34
N ASP A 137 4.99 30.53 8.38
CA ASP A 137 3.62 30.39 7.90
C ASP A 137 3.49 30.87 6.46
N PHE A 138 4.41 31.69 5.95
CA PHE A 138 4.33 32.24 4.60
C PHE A 138 4.60 31.16 3.53
N ALA A 139 3.61 30.90 2.66
CA ALA A 139 3.71 29.89 1.61
C ALA A 139 3.70 30.47 0.19
N GLY A 140 3.32 31.74 0.04
CA GLY A 140 3.40 32.46 -1.23
C GLY A 140 2.43 33.63 -1.33
N PHE A 141 2.63 34.47 -2.35
CA PHE A 141 1.72 35.58 -2.66
C PHE A 141 1.55 35.74 -4.17
N LEU A 142 0.31 35.61 -4.64
CA LEU A 142 -0.06 35.65 -6.06
C LEU A 142 -0.90 36.89 -6.35
N VAL A 143 -0.60 37.56 -7.46
CA VAL A 143 -1.36 38.71 -7.96
C VAL A 143 -1.92 38.35 -9.33
N GLU A 144 -3.25 38.39 -9.47
CA GLU A 144 -3.93 38.22 -10.75
C GLU A 144 -4.43 39.58 -11.24
N ASP A 145 -3.97 40.03 -12.41
CA ASP A 145 -4.49 41.20 -13.12
C ASP A 145 -5.77 40.80 -13.86
N LEU A 146 -6.92 41.24 -13.34
CA LEU A 146 -8.23 40.88 -13.87
C LEU A 146 -8.53 41.54 -15.23
N ASN A 147 -7.82 42.61 -15.58
CA ASN A 147 -7.97 43.26 -16.88
C ASN A 147 -7.20 42.49 -17.96
N ARG A 148 -6.06 41.89 -17.60
CA ARG A 148 -5.18 41.17 -18.54
C ARG A 148 -5.39 39.65 -18.53
N GLY A 149 -6.00 39.11 -17.48
CA GLY A 149 -6.12 37.67 -17.29
C GLY A 149 -4.77 36.99 -17.04
N THR A 150 -3.83 37.69 -16.41
CA THR A 150 -2.46 37.20 -16.13
C THR A 150 -2.23 37.12 -14.63
N SER A 151 -1.50 36.11 -14.18
CA SER A 151 -1.10 35.94 -12.79
C SER A 151 0.42 35.95 -12.63
N GLU A 152 0.91 36.55 -11.54
CA GLU A 152 2.32 36.71 -11.26
C GLU A 152 2.63 36.42 -9.78
N ASP A 153 3.73 35.73 -9.53
CA ASP A 153 4.22 35.41 -8.19
C ASP A 153 5.02 36.58 -7.59
N TYR A 154 4.47 37.18 -6.53
CA TYR A 154 5.06 38.30 -5.78
C TYR A 154 5.65 37.84 -4.44
N SER A 155 5.93 36.55 -4.27
CA SER A 155 6.48 36.00 -3.02
C SER A 155 7.82 36.62 -2.64
N ALA A 156 8.62 37.08 -3.62
CA ALA A 156 9.88 37.78 -3.38
C ALA A 156 9.73 39.14 -2.66
N CYS A 157 8.51 39.70 -2.63
CA CYS A 157 8.18 40.92 -1.89
C CYS A 157 7.93 40.67 -0.39
N TYR A 158 7.96 39.42 0.07
CA TYR A 158 7.91 39.10 1.49
C TYR A 158 9.22 39.54 2.20
N ARG A 159 9.10 40.52 3.10
CA ARG A 159 10.20 41.05 3.93
C ARG A 159 9.67 41.40 5.31
N GLU A 160 10.45 41.10 6.35
CA GLU A 160 10.13 41.50 7.74
C GLU A 160 8.70 41.11 8.18
N GLY A 161 8.22 39.94 7.76
CA GLY A 161 6.89 39.47 8.14
C GLY A 161 5.75 39.99 7.27
N ARG A 162 5.99 40.75 6.20
CA ARG A 162 4.92 41.33 5.37
C ARG A 162 5.23 41.25 3.89
N VAL A 163 4.18 41.26 3.07
CA VAL A 163 4.27 41.53 1.64
C VAL A 163 3.77 42.95 1.42
N CYS A 164 4.66 43.86 1.03
CA CYS A 164 4.28 45.21 0.60
C CYS A 164 4.67 45.43 -0.87
N LEU A 165 3.78 46.02 -1.66
CA LEU A 165 4.00 46.30 -3.09
C LEU A 165 3.11 47.46 -3.58
N THR A 166 3.46 48.02 -4.72
CA THR A 166 2.68 49.08 -5.39
C THR A 166 2.26 48.59 -6.77
N LEU A 167 0.96 48.50 -7.01
CA LEU A 167 0.40 48.12 -8.31
C LEU A 167 -0.06 49.35 -9.08
N PRO A 168 0.06 49.36 -10.43
CA PRO A 168 -0.49 50.44 -11.23
C PRO A 168 -2.02 50.45 -11.14
N GLU A 169 -2.67 51.52 -11.62
CA GLU A 169 -4.13 51.55 -11.70
C GLU A 169 -4.66 50.37 -12.52
N GLY A 170 -5.60 49.63 -11.93
CA GLY A 170 -6.11 48.37 -12.46
C GLY A 170 -6.95 47.63 -11.43
N SER A 171 -7.56 46.53 -11.86
CA SER A 171 -8.34 45.63 -11.00
C SER A 171 -7.56 44.34 -10.80
N TYR A 172 -7.33 43.97 -9.54
CA TYR A 172 -6.51 42.84 -9.16
C TYR A 172 -7.23 41.92 -8.20
N CYS A 173 -6.86 40.65 -8.24
CA CYS A 173 -7.14 39.68 -7.20
C CYS A 173 -5.82 39.33 -6.51
N LEU A 174 -5.74 39.55 -5.20
CA LEU A 174 -4.55 39.28 -4.41
C LEU A 174 -4.82 38.05 -3.56
N THR A 175 -3.99 37.02 -3.71
CA THR A 175 -4.10 35.79 -2.94
C THR A 175 -2.85 35.57 -2.11
N LEU A 176 -3.02 35.57 -0.79
CA LEU A 176 -2.00 35.17 0.16
C LEU A 176 -2.16 33.67 0.47
N PHE A 177 -1.06 32.92 0.38
CA PHE A 177 -1.00 31.53 0.81
C PHE A 177 -0.22 31.42 2.11
N THR A 178 -0.79 30.71 3.08
CA THR A 178 -0.14 30.43 4.37
C THR A 178 -0.22 28.95 4.73
N THR A 179 0.62 28.52 5.66
CA THR A 179 0.65 27.16 6.22
C THR A 179 0.48 27.17 7.74
N PRO A 180 -0.68 27.58 8.28
CA PRO A 180 -0.92 27.53 9.72
C PRO A 180 -0.84 26.10 10.29
N VAL A 181 -0.52 25.99 11.58
CA VAL A 181 -0.61 24.71 12.31
C VAL A 181 -2.06 24.25 12.37
N ALA A 182 -2.31 22.97 12.08
CA ALA A 182 -3.65 22.41 12.15
C ALA A 182 -4.14 22.30 13.61
N PRO A 183 -5.45 22.48 13.85
CA PRO A 183 -6.03 22.30 15.18
C PRO A 183 -5.99 20.81 15.57
N PRO A 184 -6.01 20.47 16.87
CA PRO A 184 -6.08 19.08 17.30
C PRO A 184 -7.30 18.37 16.70
N CYS A 185 -7.10 17.16 16.19
CA CYS A 185 -8.13 16.33 15.57
C CYS A 185 -8.49 15.13 16.44
N GLN A 186 -9.59 14.47 16.08
CA GLN A 186 -9.89 13.14 16.61
C GLN A 186 -8.83 12.16 16.10
N VAL A 187 -8.24 11.38 17.00
CA VAL A 187 -7.23 10.35 16.69
C VAL A 187 -7.70 9.02 17.28
N GLY A 188 -7.88 8.02 16.42
CA GLY A 188 -8.48 6.74 16.79
C GLY A 188 -9.73 6.89 17.68
N LEU A 189 -9.78 6.11 18.76
CA LEU A 189 -10.84 6.18 19.79
C LEU A 189 -10.48 7.06 21.01
N SER A 190 -9.43 7.88 20.92
CA SER A 190 -9.03 8.75 22.04
C SER A 190 -10.14 9.71 22.43
N ALA A 191 -10.45 9.84 23.72
CA ALA A 191 -11.38 10.85 24.22
C ALA A 191 -10.81 12.29 24.12
N THR A 192 -9.49 12.41 23.97
CA THR A 192 -8.79 13.69 23.88
C THR A 192 -8.27 13.89 22.46
N LYS A 193 -8.62 15.03 21.86
CA LYS A 193 -8.07 15.44 20.56
C LYS A 193 -6.59 15.77 20.69
N MET A 194 -5.79 15.31 19.73
CA MET A 194 -4.34 15.49 19.70
C MET A 194 -3.90 16.04 18.34
N ARG A 195 -2.64 16.46 18.24
CA ARG A 195 -2.03 16.83 16.97
C ARG A 195 -1.11 15.71 16.49
N LEU A 196 -1.03 15.58 15.18
CA LEU A 196 -0.08 14.71 14.49
C LEU A 196 1.17 15.52 14.12
N VAL A 197 2.27 14.82 13.90
CA VAL A 197 3.49 15.37 13.30
C VAL A 197 3.23 15.86 11.87
N ASP A 198 3.99 16.85 11.41
CA ASP A 198 4.05 17.17 9.98
C ASP A 198 4.78 16.05 9.21
N TYR A 199 4.01 15.14 8.61
CA TYR A 199 4.53 14.02 7.83
C TYR A 199 5.32 14.46 6.57
N LEU A 200 5.19 15.70 6.14
CA LEU A 200 5.83 16.21 4.92
C LEU A 200 7.18 16.91 5.23
N ASP A 201 7.56 17.01 6.52
CA ASP A 201 8.75 17.69 6.96
C ASP A 201 9.74 16.75 7.69
N HIS A 202 10.98 16.71 7.20
CA HIS A 202 12.02 15.85 7.74
C HIS A 202 12.35 16.18 9.19
N GLU A 203 12.45 17.47 9.55
CA GLU A 203 12.81 17.87 10.91
C GLU A 203 11.73 17.46 11.89
N ALA A 204 10.45 17.64 11.52
CA ALA A 204 9.31 17.19 12.31
C ALA A 204 9.33 15.68 12.55
N VAL A 205 9.61 14.87 11.53
CA VAL A 205 9.67 13.40 11.68
C VAL A 205 10.88 12.95 12.52
N GLU A 206 12.01 13.64 12.44
CA GLU A 206 13.14 13.41 13.35
C GLU A 206 12.77 13.71 14.82
N ARG A 207 11.91 14.72 15.07
CA ARG A 207 11.34 14.95 16.40
C ARG A 207 10.46 13.79 16.86
N LEU A 208 9.61 13.24 15.98
CA LEU A 208 8.84 12.04 16.29
C LEU A 208 9.75 10.89 16.70
N LEU A 209 10.76 10.56 15.88
CA LEU A 209 11.74 9.51 16.17
C LEU A 209 12.43 9.71 17.52
N ALA A 210 12.84 10.94 17.83
CA ALA A 210 13.49 11.28 19.09
C ALA A 210 12.58 11.06 20.31
N ARG A 211 11.26 11.22 20.14
CA ARG A 211 10.24 11.05 21.18
C ARG A 211 9.77 9.60 21.33
N THR A 212 9.83 8.79 20.27
CA THR A 212 9.33 7.41 20.27
C THR A 212 10.47 6.39 20.09
N TYR A 213 10.84 6.06 18.85
CA TYR A 213 11.82 5.04 18.47
C TYR A 213 13.15 5.14 19.23
N ALA A 214 13.71 6.34 19.36
CA ALA A 214 14.98 6.58 20.04
C ALA A 214 14.92 6.28 21.55
N VAL A 215 13.74 6.38 22.17
CA VAL A 215 13.57 6.02 23.58
C VAL A 215 13.68 4.51 23.75
N TYR A 216 13.00 3.73 22.90
CA TYR A 216 13.15 2.28 22.91
C TYR A 216 14.62 1.86 22.72
N TYR A 217 15.30 2.42 21.71
CA TYR A 217 16.69 2.05 21.46
C TYR A 217 17.62 2.41 22.63
N ARG A 218 17.49 3.61 23.20
CA ARG A 218 18.30 4.03 24.36
C ARG A 218 18.20 3.06 25.54
N HIS A 219 17.02 2.50 25.76
CA HIS A 219 16.75 1.61 26.89
C HIS A 219 16.97 0.13 26.58
N PHE A 220 16.93 -0.29 25.31
CA PHE A 220 16.88 -1.70 24.90
C PHE A 220 17.82 -2.05 23.74
N ALA A 221 18.86 -1.26 23.48
CA ALA A 221 19.80 -1.47 22.37
C ALA A 221 20.33 -2.92 22.28
N GLU A 222 20.49 -3.61 23.42
CA GLU A 222 20.94 -5.00 23.48
C GLU A 222 19.96 -6.03 22.89
N PHE A 223 18.71 -5.64 22.62
CA PHE A 223 17.68 -6.51 22.04
C PHE A 223 17.44 -6.26 20.53
N PHE A 224 17.95 -5.15 19.98
CA PHE A 224 17.74 -4.76 18.59
C PHE A 224 18.51 -5.65 17.61
N GLY A 225 17.84 -6.06 16.53
CA GLY A 225 18.36 -6.91 15.46
C GLY A 225 18.31 -8.41 15.75
N GLU A 226 17.97 -8.82 16.99
CA GLU A 226 17.83 -10.23 17.36
C GLU A 226 16.45 -10.55 17.95
N THR A 227 16.04 -9.80 18.97
CA THR A 227 14.73 -9.98 19.63
C THR A 227 13.71 -8.98 19.08
N ILE A 228 14.06 -7.69 19.07
CA ILE A 228 13.32 -6.67 18.32
C ILE A 228 13.86 -6.72 16.89
N VAL A 229 13.02 -7.13 15.94
CA VAL A 229 13.46 -7.39 14.55
C VAL A 229 12.78 -6.51 13.51
N CYS A 230 11.69 -5.86 13.91
CA CYS A 230 10.89 -5.00 13.05
C CYS A 230 10.29 -3.87 13.88
N ALA A 231 10.07 -2.72 13.28
CA ALA A 231 9.12 -1.72 13.76
C ALA A 231 7.87 -1.71 12.88
N PHE A 232 6.77 -1.20 13.44
CA PHE A 232 5.45 -1.16 12.83
C PHE A 232 4.83 0.23 13.05
N TYR A 233 4.38 0.86 11.97
CA TYR A 233 3.52 2.04 11.99
C TYR A 233 2.10 1.68 11.52
N ASP A 234 1.10 2.36 12.07
CA ASP A 234 -0.33 2.01 11.98
C ASP A 234 -1.15 3.23 11.54
N GLU A 235 -1.81 3.12 10.40
CA GLU A 235 -2.81 4.08 9.89
C GLU A 235 -2.44 5.59 9.86
N PRO A 236 -1.19 6.02 9.60
CA PRO A 236 -0.90 7.43 9.39
C PRO A 236 -1.61 7.91 8.11
N SER A 237 -2.09 9.15 8.07
CA SER A 237 -2.83 9.65 6.91
C SER A 237 -2.84 11.16 6.74
N ILE A 238 -3.04 11.61 5.50
CA ILE A 238 -3.14 13.00 5.07
C ILE A 238 -4.52 13.61 5.39
N TRP A 239 -5.57 12.79 5.45
CA TRP A 239 -6.97 13.27 5.51
C TRP A 239 -7.33 13.93 6.85
N HIS A 240 -6.51 13.79 7.90
CA HIS A 240 -6.76 14.39 9.22
C HIS A 240 -6.80 15.92 9.22
N VAL A 241 -6.37 16.54 8.12
CA VAL A 241 -6.66 17.94 7.82
C VAL A 241 -7.91 17.99 6.94
N ASP A 242 -8.95 18.67 7.42
CA ASP A 242 -10.21 18.88 6.69
C ASP A 242 -9.96 19.32 5.25
N GLY A 243 -10.75 18.79 4.32
CA GLY A 243 -10.61 19.10 2.89
C GLY A 243 -9.40 18.47 2.20
N GLY A 244 -8.59 17.68 2.93
CA GLY A 244 -7.36 17.05 2.43
C GLY A 244 -6.21 18.04 2.22
N GLU A 245 -6.24 19.18 2.91
CA GLU A 245 -5.37 20.35 2.67
C GLU A 245 -3.98 20.26 3.33
N MET A 246 -3.58 19.10 3.87
CA MET A 246 -2.29 18.95 4.54
C MET A 246 -1.13 19.41 3.65
N TRP A 247 -0.26 20.22 4.23
CA TRP A 247 0.84 20.89 3.55
C TRP A 247 1.97 21.21 4.53
N THR A 248 3.13 21.62 4.02
CA THR A 248 4.28 21.98 4.85
C THR A 248 4.92 23.30 4.43
N PRO A 249 5.50 24.08 5.35
CA PRO A 249 6.19 25.33 5.04
C PRO A 249 7.34 25.15 4.04
N SER A 250 8.04 24.02 4.10
CA SER A 250 9.18 23.72 3.24
C SER A 250 8.78 23.31 1.82
N PHE A 251 7.48 23.15 1.52
CA PHE A 251 7.01 22.65 0.23
C PHE A 251 7.48 23.53 -0.92
N ALA A 252 7.30 24.84 -0.84
CA ALA A 252 7.60 25.74 -1.95
C ALA A 252 9.09 25.74 -2.31
N GLU A 253 9.95 25.71 -1.29
CA GLU A 253 11.40 25.61 -1.46
C GLU A 253 11.79 24.27 -2.08
N LYS A 254 11.36 23.14 -1.47
CA LYS A 254 11.68 21.80 -1.96
C LYS A 254 11.15 21.58 -3.39
N PHE A 255 9.97 22.12 -3.71
CA PHE A 255 9.38 22.04 -5.04
C PHE A 255 10.24 22.79 -6.06
N ALA A 256 10.63 24.03 -5.74
CA ALA A 256 11.47 24.83 -6.64
C ALA A 256 12.84 24.20 -6.86
N GLN A 257 13.41 23.56 -5.83
CA GLN A 257 14.65 22.77 -5.97
C GLN A 257 14.46 21.56 -6.90
N ALA A 258 13.32 20.85 -6.81
CA ALA A 258 13.04 19.66 -7.60
C ALA A 258 12.64 19.95 -9.05
N HIS A 259 11.93 21.06 -9.30
CA HIS A 259 11.31 21.37 -10.60
C HIS A 259 11.88 22.61 -11.30
N GLY A 260 12.68 23.42 -10.61
CA GLY A 260 13.33 24.61 -11.16
C GLY A 260 12.44 25.85 -11.26
N PHE A 261 11.23 25.83 -10.69
CA PHE A 261 10.31 26.98 -10.66
C PHE A 261 9.40 26.98 -9.42
N SER A 262 8.84 28.14 -9.07
CA SER A 262 7.94 28.30 -7.91
C SER A 262 6.60 27.57 -8.13
N PRO A 263 6.06 26.86 -7.13
CA PRO A 263 4.73 26.26 -7.24
C PRO A 263 3.58 27.28 -7.02
N VAL A 264 3.86 28.48 -6.52
CA VAL A 264 2.83 29.48 -6.14
C VAL A 264 1.86 29.82 -7.29
N PRO A 265 2.30 29.99 -8.56
CA PRO A 265 1.38 30.18 -9.68
C PRO A 265 0.38 29.04 -9.91
N LEU A 266 0.67 27.85 -9.39
CA LEU A 266 -0.13 26.64 -9.55
C LEU A 266 -1.12 26.41 -8.40
N TYR A 267 -0.95 27.07 -7.25
CA TYR A 267 -1.70 26.74 -6.03
C TYR A 267 -3.21 26.92 -6.18
N LEU A 268 -3.68 27.93 -6.92
CA LEU A 268 -5.12 28.12 -7.13
C LEU A 268 -5.78 26.91 -7.79
N SER A 269 -5.05 26.14 -8.59
CA SER A 269 -5.57 24.93 -9.24
C SER A 269 -6.01 23.85 -8.24
N LEU A 270 -5.46 23.84 -7.02
CA LEU A 270 -5.79 22.86 -5.96
C LEU A 270 -7.25 22.93 -5.50
N TRP A 271 -7.92 24.08 -5.64
CA TRP A 271 -9.33 24.27 -5.23
C TRP A 271 -10.32 24.25 -6.39
N LYS A 272 -9.86 24.07 -7.63
CA LYS A 272 -10.75 24.10 -8.80
C LYS A 272 -11.28 22.71 -9.11
N GLY A 273 -12.56 22.50 -8.84
CA GLY A 273 -13.30 21.32 -9.27
C GLY A 273 -13.62 21.31 -10.76
N PRO A 274 -14.28 20.27 -11.29
CA PRO A 274 -14.49 20.05 -12.72
C PRO A 274 -15.32 21.16 -13.41
N GLU A 275 -16.15 21.89 -12.68
CA GLU A 275 -16.95 23.00 -13.25
C GLU A 275 -16.10 24.22 -13.64
N GLU A 276 -14.93 24.39 -13.00
CA GLU A 276 -14.06 25.56 -13.16
C GLU A 276 -12.68 25.21 -13.72
N ALA A 277 -12.24 23.96 -13.53
CA ALA A 277 -10.89 23.53 -13.86
C ALA A 277 -10.64 23.45 -15.36
N THR A 278 -9.51 23.99 -15.78
CA THR A 278 -8.95 23.74 -17.11
C THR A 278 -8.07 22.48 -17.11
N ILE A 279 -7.67 22.03 -18.31
CA ILE A 279 -6.67 20.98 -18.48
C ILE A 279 -5.35 21.35 -17.78
N GLU A 280 -4.97 22.64 -17.80
CA GLU A 280 -3.78 23.13 -17.10
C GLU A 280 -3.90 23.06 -15.58
N ASP A 281 -5.10 23.27 -15.03
CA ASP A 281 -5.36 23.11 -13.61
C ASP A 281 -5.22 21.63 -13.20
N ALA A 282 -5.76 20.70 -13.99
CA ALA A 282 -5.59 19.27 -13.73
C ALA A 282 -4.12 18.84 -13.79
N ARG A 283 -3.35 19.34 -14.77
CA ARG A 283 -1.89 19.13 -14.84
C ARG A 283 -1.14 19.71 -13.64
N ALA A 284 -1.55 20.89 -13.18
CA ALA A 284 -0.99 21.52 -12.00
C ALA A 284 -1.24 20.68 -10.75
N ARG A 285 -2.46 20.14 -10.58
CA ARG A 285 -2.80 19.24 -9.47
C ARG A 285 -2.02 17.93 -9.52
N ALA A 286 -1.89 17.30 -10.69
CA ALA A 286 -1.07 16.12 -10.86
C ALA A 286 0.37 16.35 -10.38
N LEU A 287 0.96 17.49 -10.74
CA LEU A 287 2.32 17.87 -10.36
C LEU A 287 2.45 18.19 -8.87
N LEU A 288 1.53 18.97 -8.31
CA LEU A 288 1.54 19.38 -6.90
C LEU A 288 1.27 18.21 -5.96
N PHE A 289 0.22 17.43 -6.22
CA PHE A 289 -0.11 16.25 -5.41
C PHE A 289 0.92 15.14 -5.59
N GLY A 290 1.42 14.91 -6.81
CA GLY A 290 2.54 13.99 -7.03
C GLY A 290 3.80 14.38 -6.25
N PHE A 291 4.07 15.68 -6.07
CA PHE A 291 5.17 16.12 -5.20
C PHE A 291 4.85 15.96 -3.72
N ARG A 292 3.63 16.27 -3.28
CA ARG A 292 3.18 16.02 -1.90
C ARG A 292 3.32 14.55 -1.52
N SER A 293 2.89 13.63 -2.39
CA SER A 293 3.01 12.18 -2.19
C SER A 293 4.47 11.75 -2.06
N ARG A 294 5.39 12.34 -2.84
CA ARG A 294 6.84 12.10 -2.71
C ARG A 294 7.40 12.59 -1.37
N LEU A 295 6.99 13.77 -0.89
CA LEU A 295 7.38 14.27 0.43
C LEU A 295 6.84 13.35 1.52
N TYR A 296 5.56 13.01 1.47
CA TYR A 296 4.93 12.11 2.44
C TYR A 296 5.67 10.76 2.53
N ALA A 297 5.90 10.10 1.40
CA ALA A 297 6.63 8.83 1.38
C ALA A 297 8.07 8.99 1.89
N GLY A 298 8.83 9.96 1.39
CA GLY A 298 10.26 10.08 1.67
C GLY A 298 10.61 10.67 3.04
N GLU A 299 9.83 11.65 3.50
CA GLU A 299 10.11 12.41 4.73
C GLU A 299 9.54 11.72 5.96
N TYR A 300 8.38 11.07 5.85
CA TYR A 300 7.85 10.26 6.92
C TYR A 300 8.39 8.84 6.88
N VAL A 301 7.85 7.98 6.02
CA VAL A 301 8.17 6.54 6.01
C VAL A 301 9.65 6.30 5.67
N GLY A 302 10.21 7.06 4.72
CA GLY A 302 11.62 6.96 4.36
C GLY A 302 12.58 7.35 5.50
N THR A 303 12.18 8.29 6.37
CA THR A 303 12.97 8.64 7.56
C THR A 303 12.91 7.55 8.61
N LEU A 304 11.72 7.00 8.89
CA LEU A 304 11.55 5.83 9.76
C LEU A 304 12.38 4.63 9.26
N HIS A 305 12.40 4.40 7.95
CA HIS A 305 13.10 3.29 7.33
C HIS A 305 14.61 3.40 7.46
N ARG A 306 15.16 4.59 7.19
CA ARG A 306 16.60 4.86 7.39
C ARG A 306 16.98 4.63 8.85
N TRP A 307 16.19 5.15 9.79
CA TRP A 307 16.42 4.93 11.21
C TRP A 307 16.40 3.43 11.56
N CYS A 308 15.39 2.68 11.12
CA CYS A 308 15.29 1.24 11.38
C CYS A 308 16.51 0.47 10.86
N ARG A 309 16.96 0.77 9.63
CA ARG A 309 18.15 0.12 9.03
C ARG A 309 19.43 0.41 9.78
N GLU A 310 19.63 1.65 10.24
CA GLU A 310 20.79 2.02 11.08
C GLU A 310 20.81 1.24 12.40
N HIS A 311 19.63 0.90 12.91
CA HIS A 311 19.43 0.14 14.15
C HIS A 311 19.22 -1.36 13.92
N ARG A 312 19.49 -1.86 12.70
CA ARG A 312 19.47 -3.27 12.29
C ARG A 312 18.12 -3.97 12.48
N ILE A 313 17.03 -3.24 12.37
CA ILE A 313 15.67 -3.79 12.33
C ILE A 313 15.00 -3.42 11.01
N ARG A 314 13.98 -4.19 10.63
CA ARG A 314 13.15 -3.89 9.46
C ARG A 314 12.08 -2.85 9.79
N LEU A 315 11.54 -2.20 8.77
CA LEU A 315 10.30 -1.42 8.87
C LEU A 315 9.17 -2.11 8.10
N THR A 316 8.00 -2.20 8.74
CA THR A 316 6.72 -2.52 8.12
C THR A 316 5.63 -1.59 8.67
N GLY A 317 4.44 -1.66 8.11
CA GLY A 317 3.32 -0.82 8.47
C GLY A 317 2.40 -0.64 7.27
N HIS A 318 1.24 -0.06 7.52
CA HIS A 318 0.22 0.15 6.51
C HIS A 318 -0.40 1.54 6.68
N MET A 319 -1.13 1.96 5.67
CA MET A 319 -1.81 3.25 5.61
C MET A 319 -3.23 3.10 6.12
N ASP A 320 -3.89 4.22 6.42
CA ASP A 320 -5.35 4.17 6.53
C ASP A 320 -5.96 4.09 5.11
N GLN A 321 -7.03 3.30 4.94
CA GLN A 321 -7.86 3.23 3.72
C GLN A 321 -7.15 2.89 2.38
N GLU A 322 -6.35 1.81 2.29
CA GLU A 322 -5.71 1.42 1.01
C GLU A 322 -6.68 0.95 -0.08
N GLU A 323 -7.90 0.58 0.27
CA GLU A 323 -8.92 0.08 -0.64
C GLU A 323 -9.69 1.20 -1.38
N ILE A 324 -9.40 2.46 -1.07
CA ILE A 324 -10.05 3.62 -1.71
C ILE A 324 -9.45 3.88 -3.10
N VAL A 325 -10.33 4.10 -4.07
CA VAL A 325 -9.98 4.30 -5.49
C VAL A 325 -9.06 5.50 -5.70
N ASN A 326 -9.32 6.64 -5.03
CA ASN A 326 -8.46 7.82 -5.11
C ASN A 326 -7.72 8.05 -3.78
N PRO A 327 -6.44 7.63 -3.67
CA PRO A 327 -5.69 7.76 -2.42
C PRO A 327 -5.05 9.15 -2.23
N THR A 328 -5.25 10.10 -3.15
CA THR A 328 -4.54 11.40 -3.15
C THR A 328 -4.66 12.16 -1.83
N ALA A 329 -5.81 12.06 -1.16
CA ALA A 329 -6.11 12.72 0.10
C ALA A 329 -5.77 11.89 1.34
N ILE A 330 -5.36 10.63 1.16
CA ILE A 330 -5.21 9.62 2.19
C ILE A 330 -3.72 9.33 2.37
N SER A 331 -3.13 8.51 1.50
CA SER A 331 -1.69 8.21 1.50
C SER A 331 -0.93 8.95 0.40
N GLY A 332 -1.64 9.72 -0.43
CA GLY A 332 -1.10 10.33 -1.63
C GLY A 332 -0.90 9.27 -2.70
N ASP A 333 0.24 8.58 -2.66
CA ASP A 333 0.60 7.49 -3.55
C ASP A 333 1.03 6.26 -2.71
N PRO A 334 0.14 5.26 -2.56
CA PRO A 334 0.41 4.12 -1.69
C PRO A 334 1.63 3.32 -2.17
N MET A 335 1.86 3.17 -3.48
CA MET A 335 3.01 2.40 -3.97
C MET A 335 4.34 3.10 -3.67
N LEU A 336 4.39 4.44 -3.75
CA LEU A 336 5.58 5.20 -3.33
C LEU A 336 5.81 5.12 -1.83
N VAL A 337 4.76 5.08 -1.01
CA VAL A 337 4.92 4.84 0.43
C VAL A 337 5.50 3.44 0.68
N MET A 338 4.97 2.42 0.03
CA MET A 338 5.45 1.03 0.15
C MET A 338 6.90 0.87 -0.35
N GLU A 339 7.38 1.70 -1.28
CA GLU A 339 8.78 1.75 -1.68
C GLU A 339 9.71 2.07 -0.51
N GLN A 340 9.24 2.87 0.46
CA GLN A 340 10.03 3.42 1.55
C GLN A 340 10.05 2.53 2.80
N GLN A 341 9.68 1.24 2.70
CA GLN A 341 9.80 0.29 3.82
C GLN A 341 10.31 -1.08 3.36
N ASP A 342 10.69 -1.95 4.30
CA ASP A 342 11.23 -3.28 3.96
C ASP A 342 10.12 -4.27 3.59
N ILE A 343 8.97 -4.15 4.26
CA ILE A 343 7.82 -5.05 4.09
C ILE A 343 6.57 -4.19 3.91
N PRO A 344 6.10 -3.97 2.66
CA PRO A 344 4.81 -3.35 2.36
C PRO A 344 3.65 -3.96 3.16
N GLY A 345 2.74 -3.13 3.65
CA GLY A 345 1.59 -3.54 4.47
C GLY A 345 0.24 -3.13 3.88
N VAL A 346 -0.79 -3.90 4.20
CA VAL A 346 -2.20 -3.64 3.92
C VAL A 346 -3.04 -4.04 5.12
N ASP A 347 -4.26 -3.51 5.23
CA ASP A 347 -5.18 -3.78 6.33
C ASP A 347 -6.47 -4.51 5.88
N GLU A 348 -6.90 -5.51 6.66
CA GLU A 348 -8.14 -6.28 6.47
C GLU A 348 -8.87 -6.47 7.80
N ILE A 349 -9.73 -5.50 8.12
CA ILE A 349 -10.48 -5.42 9.38
C ILE A 349 -11.98 -5.20 9.15
N SER A 350 -12.74 -5.19 10.24
CA SER A 350 -14.20 -4.98 10.30
C SER A 350 -15.07 -6.11 9.75
N PHE A 351 -14.80 -6.62 8.55
CA PHE A 351 -15.52 -7.78 8.00
C PHE A 351 -14.75 -8.44 6.85
N TYR A 352 -15.01 -9.73 6.61
CA TYR A 352 -14.38 -10.51 5.54
C TYR A 352 -14.48 -9.84 4.16
N GLY A 353 -13.34 -9.60 3.53
CA GLY A 353 -13.19 -9.07 2.18
C GLY A 353 -13.32 -7.55 2.03
N ARG A 354 -13.23 -6.76 3.11
CA ARG A 354 -13.29 -5.29 3.07
C ARG A 354 -12.15 -4.70 2.26
N GLY A 355 -10.91 -5.04 2.60
CA GLY A 355 -9.66 -4.53 2.01
C GLY A 355 -9.11 -5.41 0.88
N ALA A 356 -9.79 -6.51 0.55
CA ALA A 356 -9.28 -7.52 -0.38
C ALA A 356 -8.90 -7.04 -1.79
N CYS A 357 -9.44 -5.91 -2.26
CA CYS A 357 -9.05 -5.33 -3.56
C CYS A 357 -7.66 -4.65 -3.50
N ALA A 358 -7.22 -4.20 -2.32
CA ALA A 358 -5.93 -3.54 -2.10
C ALA A 358 -4.76 -4.54 -2.02
N TYR A 359 -5.02 -5.82 -1.75
CA TYR A 359 -3.96 -6.84 -1.64
C TYR A 359 -3.04 -6.86 -2.86
N LYS A 360 -3.62 -6.84 -4.08
CA LYS A 360 -2.85 -6.81 -5.32
C LYS A 360 -2.14 -5.47 -5.54
N LEU A 361 -2.68 -4.36 -5.05
CA LEU A 361 -2.02 -3.05 -5.14
C LEU A 361 -0.73 -3.05 -4.32
N ILE A 362 -0.81 -3.49 -3.06
CA ILE A 362 0.33 -3.52 -2.15
C ILE A 362 1.34 -4.61 -2.54
N SER A 363 0.88 -5.81 -2.94
CA SER A 363 1.80 -6.84 -3.42
C SER A 363 2.48 -6.45 -4.73
N SER A 364 1.80 -5.70 -5.60
CA SER A 364 2.45 -5.13 -6.78
C SER A 364 3.48 -4.07 -6.41
N ALA A 365 3.28 -3.29 -5.34
CA ALA A 365 4.30 -2.35 -4.86
C ALA A 365 5.58 -3.10 -4.46
N ALA A 366 5.45 -4.24 -3.79
CA ALA A 366 6.58 -5.12 -3.49
C ALA A 366 7.31 -5.55 -4.77
N GLU A 367 6.59 -5.99 -5.81
CA GLU A 367 7.21 -6.42 -7.07
C GLU A 367 7.85 -5.26 -7.85
N ASN A 368 7.28 -4.06 -7.82
CA ASN A 368 7.83 -2.89 -8.50
C ASN A 368 9.16 -2.45 -7.87
N PHE A 369 9.28 -2.58 -6.55
CA PHE A 369 10.41 -2.08 -5.77
C PHE A 369 11.25 -3.19 -5.09
N GLU A 370 11.13 -4.43 -5.59
CA GLU A 370 11.94 -5.59 -5.21
C GLU A 370 11.92 -5.89 -3.69
N LYS A 371 10.73 -5.87 -3.09
CA LYS A 371 10.53 -6.22 -1.68
C LYS A 371 10.26 -7.72 -1.54
N GLU A 372 10.76 -8.30 -0.45
CA GLU A 372 10.73 -9.76 -0.26
C GLU A 372 9.43 -10.28 0.35
N ALA A 373 8.65 -9.44 1.02
CA ALA A 373 7.44 -9.87 1.70
C ALA A 373 6.37 -8.78 1.65
N VAL A 374 5.12 -9.20 1.85
CA VAL A 374 3.96 -8.32 1.96
C VAL A 374 3.20 -8.74 3.21
N MET A 375 2.95 -7.78 4.09
CA MET A 375 2.28 -7.96 5.36
C MET A 375 0.80 -7.59 5.23
N CYS A 376 -0.07 -8.34 5.92
CA CYS A 376 -1.46 -7.94 6.14
C CYS A 376 -1.74 -7.91 7.64
N GLU A 377 -2.22 -6.77 8.12
CA GLU A 377 -2.95 -6.71 9.38
C GLU A 377 -4.35 -7.28 9.17
N VAL A 378 -4.83 -8.11 10.09
CA VAL A 378 -6.07 -8.87 9.84
C VAL A 378 -6.88 -9.18 11.10
N PHE A 379 -8.21 -9.29 10.94
CA PHE A 379 -9.23 -9.68 11.93
C PHE A 379 -9.63 -8.62 12.97
N GLY A 380 -8.95 -7.47 12.98
CA GLY A 380 -9.30 -6.36 13.85
C GLY A 380 -10.76 -5.95 13.68
N ALA A 381 -11.44 -5.63 14.78
CA ALA A 381 -12.81 -5.12 14.78
C ALA A 381 -13.86 -6.00 14.04
N MET A 382 -13.58 -7.28 13.76
CA MET A 382 -14.53 -8.19 13.09
C MET A 382 -15.59 -8.78 14.03
N GLY A 383 -15.47 -8.55 15.35
CA GLY A 383 -16.42 -9.04 16.34
C GLY A 383 -16.06 -10.40 16.91
N GLU A 384 -16.51 -10.67 18.15
CA GLU A 384 -16.35 -11.99 18.78
C GLU A 384 -17.29 -13.04 18.14
N GLU A 385 -18.30 -12.55 17.42
CA GLU A 385 -19.23 -13.30 16.60
C GLU A 385 -18.67 -13.72 15.24
N MET A 386 -17.47 -13.27 14.86
CA MET A 386 -16.81 -13.62 13.60
C MET A 386 -16.79 -15.16 13.42
N PRO A 387 -17.34 -15.71 12.31
CA PRO A 387 -17.27 -17.15 12.05
C PRO A 387 -15.81 -17.62 12.02
N PRO A 388 -15.42 -18.69 12.76
CA PRO A 388 -14.02 -19.12 12.81
C PRO A 388 -13.42 -19.50 11.45
N GLU A 389 -14.25 -19.88 10.48
CA GLU A 389 -13.81 -20.11 9.11
C GLU A 389 -13.25 -18.89 8.39
N VAL A 390 -13.56 -17.68 8.84
CA VAL A 390 -13.01 -16.43 8.27
C VAL A 390 -11.49 -16.43 8.38
N LEU A 391 -10.92 -17.03 9.45
CA LEU A 391 -9.47 -17.16 9.62
C LEU A 391 -8.81 -17.79 8.38
N ARG A 392 -9.34 -18.93 7.94
CA ARG A 392 -8.81 -19.65 6.77
C ARG A 392 -9.17 -18.98 5.45
N ARG A 393 -10.37 -18.41 5.35
CA ARG A 393 -10.83 -17.73 4.13
C ARG A 393 -9.96 -16.53 3.79
N GLU A 394 -9.68 -15.68 4.77
CA GLU A 394 -8.81 -14.53 4.58
C GLU A 394 -7.38 -14.96 4.22
N LEU A 395 -6.83 -15.94 4.94
CA LEU A 395 -5.49 -16.45 4.64
C LEU A 395 -5.34 -16.83 3.17
N VAL A 396 -6.30 -17.60 2.66
CA VAL A 396 -6.25 -18.14 1.30
C VAL A 396 -6.38 -17.03 0.25
N ASP A 397 -7.27 -16.06 0.46
CA ASP A 397 -7.43 -14.92 -0.46
C ASP A 397 -6.20 -14.01 -0.45
N GLN A 398 -5.63 -13.78 0.73
CA GLN A 398 -4.39 -13.02 0.93
C GLN A 398 -3.19 -13.68 0.24
N CYS A 399 -2.99 -15.00 0.46
CA CYS A 399 -1.96 -15.78 -0.23
C CYS A 399 -2.07 -15.68 -1.76
N ALA A 400 -3.27 -15.85 -2.30
CA ALA A 400 -3.51 -15.81 -3.75
C ALA A 400 -3.25 -14.42 -4.36
N LYS A 401 -3.32 -13.36 -3.55
CA LYS A 401 -3.02 -11.99 -3.98
C LYS A 401 -1.64 -11.50 -3.54
N GLY A 402 -0.77 -12.38 -3.05
CA GLY A 402 0.66 -12.13 -2.81
C GLY A 402 1.04 -11.66 -1.40
N VAL A 403 0.11 -11.68 -0.44
CA VAL A 403 0.42 -11.49 0.98
C VAL A 403 1.17 -12.72 1.50
N SER A 404 2.17 -12.51 2.36
CA SER A 404 3.07 -13.57 2.82
C SER A 404 3.53 -13.43 4.28
N LEU A 405 3.12 -12.39 4.98
CA LEU A 405 3.29 -12.19 6.43
C LEU A 405 1.96 -11.71 7.02
N TYR A 406 1.57 -12.20 8.19
CA TYR A 406 0.24 -11.95 8.75
C TYR A 406 0.31 -11.48 10.19
N VAL A 407 -0.42 -10.41 10.49
CA VAL A 407 -0.46 -9.72 11.79
C VAL A 407 -1.91 -9.74 12.29
N PRO A 408 -2.31 -10.75 13.08
CA PRO A 408 -3.64 -10.76 13.68
C PRO A 408 -3.83 -9.60 14.69
N HIS A 409 -4.95 -8.88 14.60
CA HIS A 409 -5.41 -7.85 15.53
C HIS A 409 -6.51 -8.42 16.46
N GLY A 410 -6.24 -9.26 17.44
CA GLY A 410 -4.98 -9.64 18.05
C GLY A 410 -5.27 -10.40 19.34
N THR A 411 -4.37 -10.34 20.32
CA THR A 411 -4.54 -10.93 21.65
C THR A 411 -4.48 -9.87 22.75
N TRP A 412 -5.28 -10.02 23.80
CA TRP A 412 -5.47 -9.03 24.86
C TRP A 412 -4.82 -9.49 26.17
N TYR A 413 -4.15 -8.61 26.91
CA TYR A 413 -3.61 -8.93 28.24
C TYR A 413 -4.71 -9.34 29.21
N SER A 414 -5.83 -8.62 29.18
CA SER A 414 -7.08 -9.02 29.83
C SER A 414 -8.11 -9.42 28.77
N ASN A 415 -8.58 -10.66 28.84
CA ASN A 415 -9.65 -11.19 27.99
C ASN A 415 -11.08 -10.92 28.55
N ASP A 416 -11.22 -10.09 29.58
CA ASP A 416 -12.52 -9.57 30.02
C ASP A 416 -13.19 -8.83 28.85
N PRO A 417 -14.38 -9.26 28.37
CA PRO A 417 -15.07 -8.60 27.27
C PRO A 417 -15.33 -7.11 27.50
N ALA A 418 -15.43 -6.66 28.75
CA ALA A 418 -15.60 -5.23 29.08
C ALA A 418 -14.34 -4.40 28.83
N ARG A 419 -13.17 -5.03 28.67
CA ARG A 419 -11.87 -4.39 28.42
C ARG A 419 -11.34 -4.64 27.01
N VAL A 420 -11.99 -5.47 26.22
CA VAL A 420 -11.63 -5.74 24.81
C VAL A 420 -12.30 -4.68 23.93
N THR A 421 -11.50 -3.85 23.27
CA THR A 421 -12.03 -2.71 22.48
C THR A 421 -12.35 -3.10 21.03
N PHE A 422 -11.52 -3.96 20.42
CA PHE A 422 -11.66 -4.38 19.02
C PHE A 422 -11.64 -5.91 18.93
N PRO A 423 -12.73 -6.59 19.33
CA PRO A 423 -12.79 -8.05 19.26
C PRO A 423 -12.53 -8.56 17.84
N PRO A 424 -12.02 -9.79 17.67
CA PRO A 424 -12.01 -10.88 18.65
C PRO A 424 -10.76 -10.99 19.56
N GLU A 425 -10.83 -11.87 20.58
CA GLU A 425 -9.64 -12.40 21.29
C GLU A 425 -9.07 -13.61 20.53
N LEU A 426 -7.91 -13.41 19.89
CA LEU A 426 -7.20 -14.44 19.13
C LEU A 426 -6.04 -14.99 19.96
N SER A 427 -6.35 -15.90 20.89
CA SER A 427 -5.34 -16.67 21.61
C SER A 427 -5.90 -18.01 22.09
N TYR A 428 -5.03 -18.83 22.69
CA TYR A 428 -5.36 -20.09 23.33
C TYR A 428 -6.43 -19.97 24.42
N ARG A 429 -6.71 -18.75 24.90
CA ARG A 429 -7.73 -18.46 25.90
C ARG A 429 -9.14 -18.40 25.32
N SER A 430 -9.29 -18.21 24.00
CA SER A 430 -10.60 -18.18 23.36
C SER A 430 -11.14 -19.58 23.14
N GLU A 431 -12.31 -19.88 23.72
CA GLU A 431 -13.01 -21.16 23.47
C GLU A 431 -13.40 -21.31 21.99
N ARG A 432 -13.67 -20.20 21.31
CA ARG A 432 -14.12 -20.17 19.91
C ARG A 432 -12.96 -20.27 18.93
N PHE A 433 -11.87 -19.55 19.20
CA PHE A 433 -10.79 -19.37 18.22
C PHE A 433 -9.55 -20.21 18.50
N ALA A 434 -9.31 -20.73 19.71
CA ALA A 434 -8.03 -21.40 20.03
C ALA A 434 -7.64 -22.52 19.05
N ALA A 435 -8.56 -23.45 18.75
CA ALA A 435 -8.29 -24.53 17.81
C ALA A 435 -8.11 -24.05 16.35
N PRO A 436 -9.06 -23.30 15.75
CA PRO A 436 -8.91 -22.84 14.37
C PRO A 436 -7.79 -21.80 14.19
N LEU A 437 -7.42 -21.05 15.24
CA LEU A 437 -6.28 -20.14 15.23
C LEU A 437 -4.95 -20.88 15.13
N ARG A 438 -4.80 -21.98 15.86
CA ARG A 438 -3.61 -22.83 15.76
C ARG A 438 -3.46 -23.39 14.34
N GLU A 439 -4.56 -23.87 13.76
CA GLU A 439 -4.57 -24.33 12.36
C GLU A 439 -4.21 -23.19 11.39
N TYR A 440 -4.80 -22.02 11.56
CA TYR A 440 -4.49 -20.82 10.77
C TYR A 440 -3.01 -20.45 10.86
N ASN A 441 -2.42 -20.45 12.05
CA ASN A 441 -1.01 -20.09 12.24
C ASN A 441 -0.06 -21.10 11.60
N ASP A 442 -0.38 -22.40 11.67
CA ASP A 442 0.37 -23.45 10.97
C ASP A 442 0.31 -23.25 9.45
N MET A 443 -0.89 -23.00 8.90
CA MET A 443 -1.08 -22.71 7.47
C MET A 443 -0.33 -21.44 7.06
N ALA A 444 -0.46 -20.34 7.80
CA ALA A 444 0.20 -19.07 7.54
C ALA A 444 1.73 -19.19 7.54
N CYS A 445 2.26 -20.01 8.44
CA CYS A 445 3.68 -20.33 8.51
C CYS A 445 4.19 -21.06 7.26
N ARG A 446 3.46 -22.09 6.80
CA ARG A 446 3.76 -22.80 5.55
C ARG A 446 3.63 -21.91 4.32
N ALA A 447 2.58 -21.10 4.25
CA ALA A 447 2.37 -20.15 3.17
C ALA A 447 3.53 -19.14 3.08
N GLY A 448 3.89 -18.51 4.20
CA GLY A 448 5.03 -17.59 4.27
C GLY A 448 6.35 -18.25 3.83
N ALA A 449 6.55 -19.52 4.19
CA ALA A 449 7.74 -20.28 3.79
C ALA A 449 7.90 -20.43 2.27
N LEU A 450 6.82 -20.44 1.50
CA LEU A 450 6.86 -20.53 0.03
C LEU A 450 6.65 -19.20 -0.67
N LEU A 451 5.86 -18.29 -0.11
CA LEU A 451 5.47 -17.03 -0.76
C LEU A 451 6.40 -15.85 -0.46
N GLN A 452 7.14 -15.86 0.66
CA GLN A 452 8.15 -14.82 0.90
C GLN A 452 9.36 -15.03 -0.02
N GLY A 453 9.87 -13.94 -0.57
CA GLY A 453 10.93 -13.92 -1.57
C GLY A 453 10.47 -14.48 -2.91
N GLY A 454 11.43 -14.85 -3.77
CA GLY A 454 11.13 -15.25 -5.14
C GLY A 454 10.51 -14.12 -5.97
N GLN A 455 10.25 -14.40 -7.24
CA GLN A 455 9.83 -13.39 -8.21
C GLN A 455 8.47 -13.77 -8.77
N LEU A 456 7.50 -12.84 -8.76
CA LEU A 456 6.22 -13.04 -9.42
C LEU A 456 6.43 -13.43 -10.90
N GLN A 457 5.65 -14.40 -11.37
CA GLN A 457 5.58 -14.80 -12.76
C GLN A 457 4.16 -14.50 -13.26
N CYS A 458 4.04 -13.53 -14.17
CA CYS A 458 2.78 -13.20 -14.83
C CYS A 458 3.05 -12.57 -16.20
N ASP A 459 2.05 -12.63 -17.09
CA ASP A 459 2.13 -12.04 -18.43
C ASP A 459 1.43 -10.67 -18.51
N ILE A 460 0.70 -10.26 -17.47
CA ILE A 460 -0.21 -9.11 -17.50
C ILE A 460 0.29 -8.01 -16.56
N GLY A 461 0.54 -6.83 -17.11
CA GLY A 461 0.69 -5.59 -16.35
C GLY A 461 -0.62 -4.80 -16.35
N VAL A 462 -0.99 -4.17 -15.24
CA VAL A 462 -2.05 -3.16 -15.19
C VAL A 462 -1.39 -1.83 -14.80
N LEU A 463 -1.45 -0.81 -15.64
CA LEU A 463 -0.85 0.48 -15.29
C LEU A 463 -1.58 1.07 -14.08
N TYR A 464 -0.86 1.46 -13.03
CA TYR A 464 -1.47 2.13 -11.89
C TYR A 464 -1.78 3.59 -12.24
N PRO A 465 -3.05 4.04 -12.24
CA PRO A 465 -3.44 5.33 -12.84
C PRO A 465 -3.23 6.53 -11.90
N ILE A 466 -2.24 6.48 -11.00
CA ILE A 466 -2.05 7.46 -9.93
C ILE A 466 -1.85 8.90 -10.41
N GLU A 467 -1.23 9.09 -11.58
CA GLU A 467 -1.05 10.42 -12.14
C GLU A 467 -2.38 11.05 -12.57
N ASP A 468 -3.31 10.26 -13.11
CA ASP A 468 -4.68 10.69 -13.40
C ASP A 468 -5.45 10.95 -12.11
N LEU A 469 -5.35 10.07 -11.12
CA LEU A 469 -6.01 10.23 -9.82
C LEU A 469 -5.60 11.55 -9.12
N HIS A 470 -4.30 11.89 -9.15
CA HIS A 470 -3.81 13.20 -8.70
C HIS A 470 -4.38 14.37 -9.53
N ALA A 471 -4.49 14.21 -10.85
CA ALA A 471 -5.07 15.24 -11.72
C ALA A 471 -6.57 15.47 -11.44
N GLN A 472 -7.29 14.43 -11.05
CA GLN A 472 -8.73 14.46 -10.80
C GLN A 472 -9.10 14.87 -9.36
N TYR A 473 -8.18 14.84 -8.41
CA TYR A 473 -8.46 15.27 -7.03
C TYR A 473 -8.40 16.80 -6.88
N TRP A 474 -9.18 17.40 -5.97
CA TRP A 474 -9.09 18.81 -5.55
C TRP A 474 -9.53 18.97 -4.09
N PHE A 475 -9.09 20.04 -3.43
CA PHE A 475 -9.44 20.34 -2.04
C PHE A 475 -10.91 20.73 -1.87
N ASN A 476 -11.48 20.36 -0.72
CA ASN A 476 -12.86 20.67 -0.33
C ASN A 476 -13.94 20.21 -1.33
N GLY A 477 -13.64 19.24 -2.19
CA GLY A 477 -14.64 18.65 -3.10
C GLY A 477 -15.64 17.77 -2.35
N GLU A 478 -15.17 16.64 -1.85
CA GLU A 478 -15.91 15.67 -1.04
C GLU A 478 -15.07 15.23 0.17
N ASN A 479 -15.58 14.28 0.96
CA ASN A 479 -14.90 13.80 2.16
C ASN A 479 -13.53 13.18 1.81
N ALA A 480 -12.45 13.77 2.35
CA ALA A 480 -11.08 13.31 2.15
C ALA A 480 -10.85 11.87 2.64
N TYR A 481 -11.52 11.47 3.72
CA TYR A 481 -11.44 10.11 4.28
C TYR A 481 -11.89 9.03 3.28
N THR A 482 -12.83 9.35 2.40
CA THR A 482 -13.35 8.43 1.37
C THR A 482 -12.69 8.64 0.00
N GLY A 483 -11.55 9.34 -0.04
CA GLY A 483 -10.78 9.64 -1.26
C GLY A 483 -11.19 10.92 -2.00
N GLY A 484 -12.11 11.71 -1.42
CA GLY A 484 -12.77 12.79 -2.14
C GLY A 484 -13.65 12.24 -3.26
N VAL A 485 -13.58 12.85 -4.44
CA VAL A 485 -14.33 12.38 -5.61
C VAL A 485 -13.55 11.28 -6.32
N ASN A 486 -14.12 10.07 -6.33
CA ASN A 486 -13.59 8.95 -7.09
C ASN A 486 -13.98 9.09 -8.57
N PRO A 487 -13.02 9.20 -9.50
CA PRO A 487 -13.34 9.41 -10.91
C PRO A 487 -14.10 8.20 -11.49
N ALA A 488 -15.26 8.43 -12.09
CA ALA A 488 -16.15 7.37 -12.57
C ALA A 488 -15.52 6.47 -13.66
N HIS A 489 -14.51 6.99 -14.38
CA HIS A 489 -13.76 6.25 -15.38
C HIS A 489 -12.66 5.36 -14.80
N SER A 490 -12.26 5.56 -13.53
CA SER A 490 -11.15 4.81 -12.93
C SER A 490 -11.61 3.42 -12.52
N ASP A 491 -11.27 2.43 -13.34
CA ASP A 491 -11.76 1.05 -13.25
C ASP A 491 -10.70 0.04 -12.76
N TYR A 492 -9.52 0.52 -12.32
CA TYR A 492 -8.35 -0.33 -12.08
C TYR A 492 -8.61 -1.44 -11.05
N PHE A 493 -9.29 -1.15 -9.93
CA PHE A 493 -9.69 -2.17 -8.96
C PHE A 493 -10.71 -3.16 -9.53
N ALA A 494 -11.70 -2.69 -10.30
CA ALA A 494 -12.71 -3.57 -10.91
C ALA A 494 -12.08 -4.51 -11.95
N VAL A 495 -11.16 -4.00 -12.77
CA VAL A 495 -10.38 -4.78 -13.73
C VAL A 495 -9.51 -5.82 -13.01
N ALA A 496 -8.83 -5.42 -11.92
CA ALA A 496 -7.99 -6.31 -11.12
C ALA A 496 -8.77 -7.44 -10.44
N GLU A 497 -9.92 -7.15 -9.83
CA GLU A 497 -10.77 -8.18 -9.22
C GLU A 497 -11.33 -9.12 -10.29
N HIS A 498 -11.70 -8.60 -11.46
CA HIS A 498 -12.16 -9.43 -12.57
C HIS A 498 -11.04 -10.35 -13.10
N LEU A 499 -9.81 -9.84 -13.23
CA LEU A 499 -8.64 -10.64 -13.57
C LEU A 499 -8.38 -11.74 -12.55
N SER A 500 -8.35 -11.39 -11.25
CA SER A 500 -7.98 -12.32 -10.18
C SER A 500 -9.04 -13.39 -9.93
N LEU A 501 -10.31 -13.00 -9.91
CA LEU A 501 -11.39 -13.83 -9.38
C LEU A 501 -12.24 -14.50 -10.47
N LYS A 502 -12.41 -13.85 -11.63
CA LYS A 502 -13.27 -14.34 -12.71
C LYS A 502 -12.48 -14.95 -13.87
N LEU A 503 -11.52 -14.19 -14.40
CA LEU A 503 -10.66 -14.68 -15.49
C LEU A 503 -9.53 -15.59 -14.99
N ARG A 504 -9.20 -15.49 -13.69
CA ARG A 504 -8.14 -16.23 -13.02
C ARG A 504 -6.84 -16.07 -13.80
N ARG A 505 -6.42 -14.82 -13.95
CA ARG A 505 -5.16 -14.38 -14.56
C ARG A 505 -4.42 -13.51 -13.55
N ASP A 506 -3.31 -14.01 -13.03
CA ASP A 506 -2.46 -13.20 -12.16
C ASP A 506 -1.83 -12.05 -12.99
N PHE A 507 -1.56 -10.95 -12.32
CA PHE A 507 -1.09 -9.71 -12.92
C PHE A 507 -0.24 -8.92 -11.93
N VAL A 508 0.40 -7.85 -12.39
CA VAL A 508 1.08 -6.89 -11.53
C VAL A 508 0.62 -5.48 -11.88
N TYR A 509 0.28 -4.66 -10.89
CA TYR A 509 0.17 -3.22 -11.14
C TYR A 509 1.55 -2.66 -11.43
N VAL A 510 1.70 -1.91 -12.51
CA VAL A 510 2.95 -1.25 -12.86
C VAL A 510 2.83 0.22 -12.50
N HIS A 511 3.64 0.67 -11.55
CA HIS A 511 3.70 2.08 -11.18
C HIS A 511 4.33 2.91 -12.32
N PRO A 512 3.87 4.12 -12.65
CA PRO A 512 4.46 4.97 -13.70
C PRO A 512 5.99 5.17 -13.55
N LYS A 513 6.47 5.52 -12.34
CA LYS A 513 7.90 5.54 -12.00
C LYS A 513 8.65 4.24 -12.36
N ALA A 514 8.07 3.08 -12.08
CA ALA A 514 8.69 1.79 -12.38
C ALA A 514 8.63 1.47 -13.88
N LEU A 515 7.53 1.80 -14.56
CA LEU A 515 7.40 1.69 -16.02
C LEU A 515 8.53 2.45 -16.73
N GLU A 516 8.89 3.63 -16.23
CA GLU A 516 9.95 4.44 -16.80
C GLU A 516 11.34 3.92 -16.44
N GLN A 517 11.60 3.73 -15.15
CA GLN A 517 12.94 3.54 -14.59
C GLN A 517 13.37 2.08 -14.51
N ARG A 518 12.42 1.16 -14.36
CA ARG A 518 12.65 -0.26 -14.04
C ARG A 518 12.17 -1.22 -15.13
N CYS A 519 11.32 -0.76 -16.06
CA CYS A 519 10.90 -1.56 -17.19
C CYS A 519 11.77 -1.36 -18.44
N THR A 520 12.21 -2.47 -19.03
CA THR A 520 12.91 -2.51 -20.32
C THR A 520 12.08 -3.25 -21.37
N VAL A 521 12.10 -2.78 -22.61
CA VAL A 521 11.39 -3.42 -23.72
C VAL A 521 12.30 -4.46 -24.38
N GLU A 522 11.85 -5.72 -24.43
CA GLU A 522 12.62 -6.85 -24.90
C GLU A 522 11.76 -7.85 -25.69
N LYS A 523 11.92 -7.88 -27.02
CA LYS A 523 11.33 -8.92 -27.90
C LYS A 523 9.84 -9.20 -27.64
N GLY A 524 9.01 -8.16 -27.63
CA GLY A 524 7.56 -8.29 -27.41
C GLY A 524 7.15 -8.46 -25.95
N ALA A 525 8.09 -8.26 -25.01
CA ALA A 525 7.82 -8.21 -23.58
C ALA A 525 8.28 -6.87 -22.99
N LEU A 526 7.55 -6.39 -21.98
CA LEU A 526 7.97 -5.34 -21.08
C LEU A 526 8.49 -6.02 -19.81
N ALA A 527 9.80 -5.98 -19.60
CA ALA A 527 10.47 -6.66 -18.49
C ALA A 527 10.60 -5.71 -17.29
N LEU A 528 9.79 -5.89 -16.25
CA LEU A 528 9.89 -5.18 -14.98
C LEU A 528 10.99 -5.81 -14.13
N ASN A 529 11.94 -4.99 -13.66
CA ASN A 529 13.13 -5.42 -12.90
C ASN A 529 13.92 -6.55 -13.60
N ARG A 530 13.85 -6.61 -14.94
CA ARG A 530 14.43 -7.65 -15.81
C ARG A 530 13.93 -9.09 -15.56
N GLN A 531 12.99 -9.28 -14.66
CA GLN A 531 12.58 -10.58 -14.13
C GLN A 531 11.14 -10.90 -14.51
N ILE A 532 10.21 -9.95 -14.30
CA ILE A 532 8.79 -10.13 -14.61
C ILE A 532 8.54 -9.72 -16.07
N ARG A 533 8.16 -10.67 -16.92
CA ARG A 533 8.03 -10.44 -18.37
C ARG A 533 6.58 -10.27 -18.80
N LEU A 534 6.14 -9.03 -18.90
CA LEU A 534 4.77 -8.68 -19.27
C LEU A 534 4.60 -8.72 -20.80
N ARG A 535 3.61 -9.46 -21.28
CA ARG A 535 3.27 -9.58 -22.71
C ARG A 535 2.07 -8.71 -23.10
N VAL A 536 1.26 -8.33 -22.13
CA VAL A 536 0.18 -7.37 -22.28
C VAL A 536 0.22 -6.35 -21.15
N VAL A 537 -0.04 -5.09 -21.48
CA VAL A 537 -0.27 -4.03 -20.49
C VAL A 537 -1.69 -3.52 -20.67
N ILE A 538 -2.48 -3.59 -19.61
CA ILE A 538 -3.79 -2.98 -19.53
C ILE A 538 -3.59 -1.56 -18.98
N VAL A 539 -4.13 -0.57 -19.67
CA VAL A 539 -4.19 0.82 -19.21
C VAL A 539 -5.62 1.05 -18.74
N PRO A 540 -5.87 1.12 -17.42
CA PRO A 540 -7.16 1.47 -16.86
C PRO A 540 -7.71 2.77 -17.42
N GLY A 541 -9.01 2.99 -17.27
CA GLY A 541 -9.64 4.23 -17.67
C GLY A 541 -8.93 5.43 -17.02
N CYS A 542 -8.46 6.35 -17.85
CA CYS A 542 -7.79 7.58 -17.44
C CYS A 542 -8.03 8.69 -18.48
N VAL A 543 -8.03 9.94 -18.03
CA VAL A 543 -8.09 11.13 -18.89
C VAL A 543 -6.68 11.61 -19.20
N PHE A 544 -5.81 11.59 -18.19
CA PHE A 544 -4.42 12.03 -18.28
C PHE A 544 -3.45 10.85 -18.27
N LEU A 545 -2.41 10.93 -19.10
CA LEU A 545 -1.29 9.99 -19.09
C LEU A 545 0.02 10.73 -19.35
N SER A 546 1.09 10.37 -18.64
CA SER A 546 2.43 10.92 -18.92
C SER A 546 2.93 10.51 -20.30
N CYS A 547 3.63 11.44 -20.96
CA CYS A 547 4.21 11.14 -22.27
C CYS A 547 5.32 10.10 -22.14
N ALA A 548 6.06 10.08 -21.03
CA ALA A 548 7.04 9.05 -20.74
C ALA A 548 6.42 7.65 -20.68
N SER A 549 5.28 7.49 -19.98
CA SER A 549 4.51 6.25 -19.98
C SER A 549 4.02 5.88 -21.38
N LEU A 550 3.39 6.82 -22.12
CA LEU A 550 2.89 6.57 -23.47
C LEU A 550 4.02 6.16 -24.44
N ARG A 551 5.18 6.84 -24.40
CA ARG A 551 6.35 6.49 -25.23
C ARG A 551 6.87 5.10 -24.90
N LYS A 552 6.89 4.69 -23.63
CA LYS A 552 7.28 3.33 -23.22
C LYS A 552 6.31 2.29 -23.76
N LEU A 553 5.00 2.54 -23.65
CA LEU A 553 3.95 1.67 -24.19
C LEU A 553 4.03 1.57 -25.72
N ALA A 554 4.26 2.69 -26.42
CA ALA A 554 4.46 2.70 -27.86
C ALA A 554 5.68 1.86 -28.28
N ALA A 555 6.80 2.00 -27.57
CA ALA A 555 7.99 1.18 -27.81
C ALA A 555 7.72 -0.31 -27.56
N PHE A 556 6.97 -0.63 -26.52
CA PHE A 556 6.53 -1.99 -26.21
C PHE A 556 5.66 -2.59 -27.32
N CYS A 557 4.65 -1.85 -27.80
CA CYS A 557 3.81 -2.24 -28.94
C CYS A 557 4.64 -2.50 -30.20
N ARG A 558 5.56 -1.59 -30.55
CA ARG A 558 6.47 -1.75 -31.70
C ARG A 558 7.35 -2.99 -31.59
N SER A 559 7.66 -3.45 -30.37
CA SER A 559 8.41 -4.69 -30.14
C SER A 559 7.57 -5.97 -30.26
N GLY A 560 6.25 -5.85 -30.40
CA GLY A 560 5.30 -6.96 -30.48
C GLY A 560 4.44 -7.18 -29.24
N GLY A 561 4.53 -6.28 -28.25
CA GLY A 561 3.66 -6.28 -27.07
C GLY A 561 2.21 -5.91 -27.39
N SER A 562 1.31 -6.18 -26.45
CA SER A 562 -0.11 -5.81 -26.56
C SER A 562 -0.51 -4.78 -25.50
N VAL A 563 -1.35 -3.82 -25.87
CA VAL A 563 -1.90 -2.82 -24.95
C VAL A 563 -3.42 -2.82 -25.03
N LEU A 564 -4.08 -2.91 -23.88
CA LEU A 564 -5.54 -2.85 -23.79
C LEU A 564 -5.94 -1.60 -23.00
N PHE A 565 -6.60 -0.66 -23.63
CA PHE A 565 -7.22 0.49 -22.95
C PHE A 565 -8.62 0.10 -22.47
N THR A 566 -9.00 0.46 -21.25
CA THR A 566 -10.33 0.11 -20.70
C THR A 566 -11.12 1.36 -20.34
N THR A 567 -12.45 1.30 -20.45
CA THR A 567 -13.44 2.30 -19.99
C THR A 567 -13.32 3.70 -20.61
N HIS A 568 -12.18 4.38 -20.48
CA HIS A 568 -11.89 5.69 -21.01
C HIS A 568 -10.49 5.74 -21.63
N ARG A 569 -10.38 6.24 -22.87
CA ARG A 569 -9.08 6.41 -23.54
C ARG A 569 -8.35 7.63 -22.96
N PRO A 570 -7.01 7.60 -22.83
CA PRO A 570 -6.26 8.80 -22.52
C PRO A 570 -6.51 9.90 -23.56
N GLU A 571 -6.78 11.11 -23.11
CA GLU A 571 -7.07 12.26 -23.99
C GLU A 571 -5.97 13.32 -23.93
N HIS A 572 -5.30 13.45 -22.79
CA HIS A 572 -4.38 14.55 -22.53
C HIS A 572 -3.03 14.07 -21.99
N ALA A 573 -1.97 14.68 -22.50
CA ALA A 573 -0.64 14.54 -21.93
C ALA A 573 -0.53 15.22 -20.55
N LEU A 574 0.21 14.62 -19.62
CA LEU A 574 0.87 15.40 -18.56
C LEU A 574 2.07 16.14 -19.19
N LYS A 575 2.42 17.35 -18.72
CA LYS A 575 3.23 18.43 -19.38
C LYS A 575 4.59 18.07 -20.06
N GLU A 576 4.96 16.81 -20.17
CA GLU A 576 6.23 16.30 -20.71
C GLU A 576 6.35 16.32 -22.23
N CYS A 577 5.25 16.54 -22.96
CA CYS A 577 5.23 16.70 -24.42
C CYS A 577 4.07 17.58 -24.88
N GLU A 578 4.11 18.00 -26.14
CA GLU A 578 2.98 18.71 -26.77
C GLU A 578 1.81 17.74 -27.01
N GLU A 579 0.58 18.22 -26.87
CA GLU A 579 -0.64 17.42 -27.12
C GLU A 579 -0.65 16.75 -28.50
N LYS A 580 -0.09 17.45 -29.49
CA LYS A 580 0.03 16.92 -30.85
C LYS A 580 0.90 15.65 -30.89
N GLU A 581 2.05 15.66 -30.21
CA GLU A 581 2.92 14.48 -30.15
C GLU A 581 2.20 13.32 -29.43
N PHE A 582 1.48 13.62 -28.36
CA PHE A 582 0.71 12.64 -27.60
C PHE A 582 -0.36 11.95 -28.46
N HIS A 583 -1.16 12.72 -29.20
CA HIS A 583 -2.19 12.18 -30.09
C HIS A 583 -1.59 11.43 -31.28
N GLU A 584 -0.46 11.88 -31.83
CA GLU A 584 0.24 11.17 -32.90
C GLU A 584 0.75 9.80 -32.44
N LEU A 585 1.32 9.70 -31.23
CA LEU A 585 1.75 8.44 -30.62
C LEU A 585 0.58 7.49 -30.34
N LEU A 586 -0.51 8.01 -29.76
CA LEU A 586 -1.70 7.21 -29.48
C LEU A 586 -2.31 6.67 -30.78
N TYR A 587 -2.41 7.52 -31.80
CA TYR A 587 -2.88 7.13 -33.14
C TYR A 587 -1.99 6.05 -33.76
N GLU A 588 -0.66 6.20 -33.70
CA GLU A 588 0.31 5.20 -34.19
C GLU A 588 0.08 3.84 -33.51
N MET A 589 -0.09 3.84 -32.18
CA MET A 589 -0.32 2.61 -31.43
C MET A 589 -1.60 1.89 -31.88
N GLU A 590 -2.72 2.60 -31.91
CA GLU A 590 -4.04 2.02 -32.23
C GLU A 590 -4.12 1.53 -33.69
N HIS A 591 -3.52 2.25 -34.64
CA HIS A 591 -3.65 1.93 -36.07
C HIS A 591 -2.51 1.06 -36.60
N GLY A 592 -1.33 1.09 -35.95
CA GLY A 592 -0.16 0.32 -36.36
C GLY A 592 -0.29 -1.18 -36.08
N SER A 593 -1.08 -1.58 -35.09
CA SER A 593 -1.29 -2.99 -34.73
C SER A 593 -2.65 -3.21 -34.04
N PRO A 594 -3.78 -3.09 -34.77
CA PRO A 594 -5.13 -3.10 -34.17
C PRO A 594 -5.53 -4.42 -33.50
N GLN A 595 -4.83 -5.51 -33.77
CA GLN A 595 -5.03 -6.78 -33.06
C GLN A 595 -4.35 -6.81 -31.67
N ARG A 596 -3.31 -5.99 -31.48
CA ARG A 596 -2.51 -5.91 -30.26
C ARG A 596 -2.85 -4.70 -29.41
N VAL A 597 -3.35 -3.64 -30.02
CA VAL A 597 -3.83 -2.43 -29.33
C VAL A 597 -5.34 -2.36 -29.48
N GLN A 598 -6.06 -2.50 -28.38
CA GLN A 598 -7.52 -2.53 -28.37
C GLN A 598 -8.07 -1.59 -27.30
N PHE A 599 -9.26 -1.05 -27.54
CA PHE A 599 -10.03 -0.31 -26.55
C PHE A 599 -11.27 -1.11 -26.18
N LEU A 600 -11.46 -1.31 -24.88
CA LEU A 600 -12.53 -2.11 -24.28
C LEU A 600 -13.43 -1.17 -23.47
N PRO A 601 -14.53 -0.64 -24.04
CA PRO A 601 -15.44 0.24 -23.31
C PRO A 601 -16.16 -0.47 -22.16
N ASN A 602 -16.35 -1.79 -22.24
CA ASN A 602 -16.96 -2.61 -21.17
C ASN A 602 -15.97 -3.73 -20.78
N PRO A 603 -14.88 -3.41 -20.06
CA PRO A 603 -13.79 -4.36 -19.82
C PRO A 603 -14.25 -5.64 -19.11
N LEU A 604 -15.22 -5.56 -18.20
CA LEU A 604 -15.74 -6.72 -17.47
C LEU A 604 -16.47 -7.74 -18.36
N GLU A 605 -16.90 -7.36 -19.56
CA GLU A 605 -17.56 -8.26 -20.53
C GLU A 605 -16.63 -8.70 -21.67
N GLU A 606 -15.57 -7.93 -21.93
CA GLU A 606 -14.75 -8.03 -23.14
C GLU A 606 -13.34 -8.56 -22.86
N LEU A 607 -12.79 -8.30 -21.67
CA LEU A 607 -11.37 -8.55 -21.35
C LEU A 607 -10.97 -10.03 -21.51
N GLY A 608 -11.82 -10.96 -21.08
CA GLY A 608 -11.55 -12.39 -21.25
C GLY A 608 -11.38 -12.81 -22.72
N ARG A 609 -12.24 -12.29 -23.61
CA ARG A 609 -12.13 -12.54 -25.06
C ARG A 609 -10.92 -11.84 -25.67
N ALA A 610 -10.65 -10.61 -25.26
CA ALA A 610 -9.50 -9.84 -25.72
C ALA A 610 -8.17 -10.54 -25.38
N LEU A 611 -8.02 -11.01 -24.13
CA LEU A 611 -6.83 -11.76 -23.68
C LEU A 611 -6.69 -13.09 -24.43
N ALA A 612 -7.78 -13.85 -24.60
CA ALA A 612 -7.76 -15.14 -25.30
C ALA A 612 -7.40 -15.00 -26.80
N ALA A 613 -7.61 -13.83 -27.40
CA ALA A 613 -7.26 -13.55 -28.79
C ALA A 613 -5.77 -13.20 -28.98
N LEU A 614 -5.01 -12.98 -27.90
CA LEU A 614 -3.60 -12.61 -28.00
C LEU A 614 -2.71 -13.81 -28.36
N PRO A 615 -1.66 -13.62 -29.19
CA PRO A 615 -0.89 -14.73 -29.76
C PRO A 615 0.25 -15.21 -28.83
N PHE A 616 -0.08 -15.58 -27.59
CA PHE A 616 0.86 -16.21 -26.67
C PHE A 616 0.18 -17.26 -25.78
N CYS A 617 0.92 -18.30 -25.39
CA CYS A 617 0.47 -19.22 -24.35
C CYS A 617 0.56 -18.49 -23.00
N PRO A 618 -0.56 -18.34 -22.27
CA PRO A 618 -0.53 -17.72 -20.95
C PRO A 618 0.32 -18.49 -19.95
N ASP A 619 0.75 -17.81 -18.89
CA ASP A 619 1.47 -18.40 -17.77
C ASP A 619 0.70 -19.54 -17.10
N THR A 620 -0.52 -19.26 -16.68
CA THR A 620 -1.39 -20.23 -16.02
C THR A 620 -2.85 -20.01 -16.44
N GLU A 621 -3.56 -21.11 -16.68
CA GLU A 621 -5.01 -21.14 -16.89
C GLU A 621 -5.68 -22.02 -15.84
N VAL A 622 -6.75 -21.51 -15.23
CA VAL A 622 -7.52 -22.21 -14.20
C VAL A 622 -8.95 -22.33 -14.66
N PHE A 623 -9.45 -23.55 -14.79
CA PHE A 623 -10.84 -23.83 -15.09
C PHE A 623 -11.47 -24.60 -13.94
N THR A 624 -12.75 -24.34 -13.68
CA THR A 624 -13.54 -25.03 -12.67
C THR A 624 -14.94 -25.30 -13.23
N GLU A 625 -15.54 -26.43 -12.86
CA GLU A 625 -16.90 -26.79 -13.28
C GLU A 625 -17.96 -25.91 -12.62
N LYS A 626 -17.65 -25.33 -11.45
CA LYS A 626 -18.53 -24.44 -10.69
C LYS A 626 -17.75 -23.29 -10.05
N GLU A 627 -18.40 -22.14 -9.95
CA GLU A 627 -17.85 -21.00 -9.20
C GLU A 627 -17.90 -21.27 -7.68
N PRO A 628 -16.93 -20.73 -6.90
CA PRO A 628 -16.94 -20.84 -5.45
C PRO A 628 -18.20 -20.21 -4.84
N ILE A 629 -18.73 -20.85 -3.78
CA ILE A 629 -19.87 -20.33 -3.01
C ILE A 629 -19.33 -19.55 -1.82
N ASN A 630 -19.82 -18.31 -1.63
CA ASN A 630 -19.45 -17.40 -0.54
C ASN A 630 -17.94 -17.17 -0.41
N GLY A 631 -17.17 -17.25 -1.48
CA GLY A 631 -15.73 -17.07 -1.44
C GLY A 631 -15.16 -16.99 -2.85
N ASN A 632 -13.86 -17.17 -2.94
CA ASN A 632 -13.07 -16.92 -4.12
C ASN A 632 -12.27 -18.16 -4.50
N LEU A 633 -11.88 -18.20 -5.78
CA LEU A 633 -10.85 -19.11 -6.26
C LEU A 633 -9.85 -18.24 -7.04
N SER A 634 -8.58 -18.31 -6.70
CA SER A 634 -7.54 -17.53 -7.35
C SER A 634 -6.18 -18.18 -7.14
N TYR A 635 -5.13 -17.61 -7.72
CA TYR A 635 -3.79 -18.17 -7.63
C TYR A 635 -2.73 -17.08 -7.76
N THR A 636 -1.51 -17.42 -7.31
CA THR A 636 -0.30 -16.69 -7.70
C THR A 636 0.82 -17.66 -8.08
N HIS A 637 1.74 -17.21 -8.93
CA HIS A 637 2.88 -17.99 -9.38
C HIS A 637 4.17 -17.23 -9.10
N ARG A 638 5.11 -17.86 -8.39
CA ARG A 638 6.44 -17.30 -8.09
C ARG A 638 7.54 -18.22 -8.57
N LEU A 639 8.64 -17.64 -9.02
CA LEU A 639 9.91 -18.34 -9.23
C LEU A 639 10.79 -18.14 -7.99
N LYS A 640 10.94 -19.19 -7.17
CA LYS A 640 11.69 -19.14 -5.91
C LYS A 640 12.91 -20.06 -5.98
N ASN A 641 14.09 -19.49 -5.80
CA ASN A 641 15.37 -20.22 -5.96
C ASN A 641 15.49 -20.95 -7.31
N GLY A 642 14.90 -20.37 -8.38
CA GLY A 642 14.84 -20.99 -9.71
C GLY A 642 13.77 -22.06 -9.87
N VAL A 643 12.95 -22.32 -8.85
CA VAL A 643 11.88 -23.31 -8.87
C VAL A 643 10.52 -22.62 -9.00
N PRO A 644 9.72 -22.95 -10.03
CA PRO A 644 8.32 -22.53 -10.14
C PRO A 644 7.47 -23.04 -8.96
N VAL A 645 6.75 -22.12 -8.32
CA VAL A 645 5.86 -22.35 -7.19
C VAL A 645 4.53 -21.66 -7.45
N TRP A 646 3.48 -22.45 -7.66
CA TRP A 646 2.12 -21.95 -7.76
C TRP A 646 1.40 -22.15 -6.43
N PHE A 647 0.62 -21.17 -6.00
CA PHE A 647 -0.37 -21.32 -4.95
C PHE A 647 -1.76 -21.18 -5.55
N PHE A 648 -2.64 -22.14 -5.32
CA PHE A 648 -4.06 -22.08 -5.69
C PHE A 648 -4.91 -22.08 -4.43
N GLY A 649 -5.76 -21.08 -4.29
CA GLY A 649 -6.61 -20.88 -3.12
C GLY A 649 -8.09 -21.01 -3.45
N ASN A 650 -8.85 -21.71 -2.59
CA ASN A 650 -10.31 -21.76 -2.59
C ASN A 650 -10.85 -21.31 -1.21
N SER A 651 -11.31 -20.07 -1.10
CA SER A 651 -11.98 -19.57 0.11
C SER A 651 -13.49 -19.90 0.15
N GLY A 652 -14.00 -20.60 -0.87
CA GLY A 652 -15.39 -21.03 -0.95
C GLY A 652 -15.76 -22.15 0.02
N ASP A 653 -17.07 -22.33 0.25
CA ASP A 653 -17.62 -23.29 1.21
C ASP A 653 -17.56 -24.76 0.80
N GLU A 654 -17.21 -25.04 -0.45
CA GLU A 654 -17.18 -26.39 -0.99
C GLU A 654 -15.84 -26.67 -1.68
N PRO A 655 -15.38 -27.93 -1.69
CA PRO A 655 -14.26 -28.32 -2.52
C PRO A 655 -14.52 -28.05 -3.99
N LEU A 656 -13.46 -27.66 -4.71
CA LEU A 656 -13.49 -27.40 -6.14
C LEU A 656 -12.56 -28.35 -6.88
N THR A 657 -13.10 -29.03 -7.89
CA THR A 657 -12.28 -29.72 -8.89
C THR A 657 -11.87 -28.72 -9.95
N VAL A 658 -10.56 -28.58 -10.15
CA VAL A 658 -9.96 -27.61 -11.05
C VAL A 658 -9.10 -28.28 -12.10
N ASP A 659 -9.15 -27.75 -13.32
CA ASP A 659 -8.23 -28.08 -14.40
C ASP A 659 -7.22 -26.93 -14.52
N LEU A 660 -5.97 -27.23 -14.16
CA LEU A 660 -4.85 -26.29 -14.11
C LEU A 660 -3.95 -26.52 -15.32
N TYR A 661 -3.67 -25.48 -16.09
CA TYR A 661 -2.70 -25.54 -17.18
C TYR A 661 -1.53 -24.63 -16.85
N LEU A 662 -0.36 -25.23 -16.62
CA LEU A 662 0.84 -24.56 -16.13
C LEU A 662 1.88 -24.49 -17.25
N ARG A 663 2.29 -23.28 -17.63
CA ARG A 663 3.40 -23.08 -18.58
C ARG A 663 4.72 -23.41 -17.88
N ASP A 664 5.64 -24.00 -18.64
CA ASP A 664 7.01 -24.31 -18.20
C ASP A 664 7.13 -25.27 -16.98
N CYS A 665 6.04 -25.95 -16.58
CA CYS A 665 6.06 -27.00 -15.56
C CYS A 665 6.34 -28.38 -16.17
N CYS A 666 7.27 -29.13 -15.59
CA CYS A 666 7.65 -30.46 -16.05
C CYS A 666 7.18 -31.57 -15.10
N SER A 667 7.46 -31.45 -13.80
CA SER A 667 7.28 -32.51 -12.81
C SER A 667 6.60 -31.97 -11.54
N PRO A 668 5.26 -31.92 -11.50
CA PRO A 668 4.53 -31.24 -10.44
C PRO A 668 4.48 -32.07 -9.16
N LEU A 669 4.80 -31.43 -8.04
CA LEU A 669 4.53 -31.92 -6.69
C LEU A 669 3.43 -31.06 -6.07
N LEU A 670 2.39 -31.71 -5.55
CA LEU A 670 1.29 -31.07 -4.82
C LEU A 670 1.62 -31.07 -3.32
N LEU A 671 1.46 -29.91 -2.71
CA LEU A 671 1.68 -29.66 -1.28
C LEU A 671 0.38 -29.12 -0.69
N ASP A 672 -0.18 -29.79 0.31
CA ASP A 672 -1.43 -29.39 0.98
C ASP A 672 -1.15 -28.37 2.08
N LEU A 673 -1.78 -27.18 2.00
CA LEU A 673 -1.52 -26.09 2.93
C LEU A 673 -1.90 -26.43 4.37
N GLN A 674 -3.01 -27.16 4.57
CA GLN A 674 -3.53 -27.49 5.90
C GLN A 674 -2.73 -28.61 6.56
N THR A 675 -2.49 -29.72 5.85
CA THR A 675 -1.85 -30.91 6.43
C THR A 675 -0.33 -30.80 6.42
N GLY A 676 0.23 -30.04 5.48
CA GLY A 676 1.67 -30.00 5.23
C GLY A 676 2.19 -31.23 4.47
N GLU A 677 1.31 -32.13 4.02
CA GLU A 677 1.70 -33.31 3.24
C GLU A 677 2.08 -32.92 1.81
N SER A 678 3.06 -33.63 1.26
CA SER A 678 3.55 -33.44 -0.11
C SER A 678 3.49 -34.76 -0.89
N GLY A 679 3.22 -34.68 -2.20
CA GLY A 679 3.15 -35.86 -3.06
C GLY A 679 3.18 -35.54 -4.56
N PRO A 680 3.44 -36.53 -5.42
CA PRO A 680 3.40 -36.33 -6.87
C PRO A 680 1.98 -36.01 -7.34
N ALA A 681 1.86 -35.07 -8.26
CA ALA A 681 0.63 -34.83 -9.01
C ALA A 681 0.71 -35.47 -10.40
N GLU A 682 -0.39 -36.07 -10.85
CA GLU A 682 -0.47 -36.54 -12.23
C GLU A 682 -0.64 -35.34 -13.16
N GLY A 683 0.24 -35.25 -14.17
CA GLY A 683 0.20 -34.19 -15.16
C GLY A 683 0.36 -34.74 -16.57
N GLN A 684 -0.37 -34.15 -17.52
CA GLN A 684 -0.29 -34.47 -18.94
C GLN A 684 0.24 -33.27 -19.72
N GLN A 685 1.32 -33.47 -20.49
CA GLN A 685 1.83 -32.44 -21.39
C GLN A 685 0.88 -32.26 -22.58
N GLU A 686 0.56 -31.01 -22.88
CA GLU A 686 -0.33 -30.62 -23.96
C GLU A 686 0.23 -29.45 -24.78
N ALA A 687 -0.04 -29.46 -26.08
CA ALA A 687 0.27 -28.33 -26.95
C ALA A 687 -0.74 -27.19 -26.73
N TYR A 688 -0.26 -25.95 -26.59
CA TYR A 688 -1.15 -24.79 -26.56
C TYR A 688 -1.67 -24.48 -27.97
N PRO A 689 -2.99 -24.42 -28.19
CA PRO A 689 -3.57 -24.26 -29.52
C PRO A 689 -3.00 -23.07 -30.30
N GLY A 690 -2.65 -23.29 -31.57
CA GLY A 690 -2.16 -22.23 -32.46
C GLY A 690 -0.74 -21.74 -32.18
N THR A 691 0.01 -22.37 -31.27
CA THR A 691 1.40 -22.01 -30.96
C THR A 691 2.30 -23.24 -30.90
N ALA A 692 3.62 -23.03 -30.81
CA ALA A 692 4.59 -24.10 -30.55
C ALA A 692 4.80 -24.38 -29.05
N ALA A 693 4.12 -23.65 -28.16
CA ALA A 693 4.29 -23.79 -26.72
C ALA A 693 3.65 -25.08 -26.20
N GLN A 694 4.23 -25.62 -25.13
CA GLN A 694 3.66 -26.72 -24.35
C GLN A 694 3.24 -26.19 -22.98
N ARG A 695 2.26 -26.84 -22.37
CA ARG A 695 1.78 -26.59 -21.01
C ARG A 695 1.45 -27.93 -20.36
N LEU A 696 1.53 -27.97 -19.04
CA LEU A 696 1.16 -29.14 -18.26
C LEU A 696 -0.27 -29.00 -17.76
N HIS A 697 -1.14 -29.95 -18.11
CA HIS A 697 -2.47 -30.08 -17.53
C HIS A 697 -2.41 -30.92 -16.26
N VAL A 698 -2.88 -30.36 -15.14
CA VAL A 698 -3.03 -31.03 -13.85
C VAL A 698 -4.48 -30.88 -13.40
N ARG A 699 -5.16 -32.00 -13.13
CA ARG A 699 -6.49 -32.00 -12.52
C ARG A 699 -6.34 -32.18 -11.01
N ALA A 700 -6.84 -31.23 -10.22
CA ALA A 700 -6.69 -31.24 -8.77
C ALA A 700 -8.02 -30.96 -8.07
N VAL A 701 -8.12 -31.33 -6.79
CA VAL A 701 -9.21 -30.93 -5.91
C VAL A 701 -8.64 -30.00 -4.86
N ILE A 702 -9.15 -28.77 -4.80
CA ILE A 702 -8.79 -27.81 -3.75
C ILE A 702 -9.88 -27.88 -2.68
N PRO A 703 -9.54 -28.20 -1.42
CA PRO A 703 -10.53 -28.27 -0.34
C PRO A 703 -11.26 -26.94 -0.12
N ALA A 704 -12.37 -26.99 0.61
CA ALA A 704 -13.10 -25.78 1.00
C ALA A 704 -12.27 -24.96 2.00
N ARG A 705 -12.22 -23.63 1.81
CA ARG A 705 -11.54 -22.70 2.72
C ARG A 705 -10.06 -23.09 2.91
N ASP A 706 -9.39 -23.49 1.83
CA ASP A 706 -8.03 -24.03 1.85
C ASP A 706 -7.26 -23.67 0.56
N GLY A 707 -5.98 -24.06 0.51
CA GLY A 707 -5.16 -23.93 -0.68
C GLY A 707 -4.20 -25.10 -0.88
N ILE A 708 -3.69 -25.21 -2.10
CA ILE A 708 -2.64 -26.16 -2.47
C ILE A 708 -1.49 -25.40 -3.13
N PHE A 709 -0.27 -25.88 -2.91
CA PHE A 709 0.88 -25.47 -3.70
C PHE A 709 1.20 -26.52 -4.75
N ILE A 710 1.65 -26.07 -5.93
CA ILE A 710 2.32 -26.92 -6.91
C ILE A 710 3.76 -26.42 -7.05
N VAL A 711 4.73 -27.32 -6.91
CA VAL A 711 6.16 -27.04 -7.04
C VAL A 711 6.73 -27.91 -8.17
N ASP A 712 7.50 -27.34 -9.09
CA ASP A 712 8.18 -28.14 -10.13
C ASP A 712 9.48 -28.77 -9.59
N ASN A 713 9.50 -30.10 -9.49
CA ASN A 713 10.64 -30.85 -8.96
C ASN A 713 11.83 -30.91 -9.93
N GLU A 714 11.62 -30.66 -11.22
CA GLU A 714 12.65 -30.73 -12.27
C GLU A 714 12.81 -29.38 -13.01
N ALA A 715 12.75 -28.27 -12.26
CA ALA A 715 12.96 -26.94 -12.81
C ALA A 715 14.25 -26.89 -13.67
N ARG A 716 14.11 -26.49 -14.94
CA ARG A 716 15.18 -26.50 -15.95
C ARG A 716 16.13 -25.33 -15.90
#